data_AF-A0A953SW52-F1
#
_entry.id   AF-A0A953SW52-F1
#
_cell.length_a   1.000
_cell.length_b   1.000
_cell.length_c   1.000
_cell.angle_alpha   90.00
_cell.angle_beta   90.00
_cell.angle_gamma   90.00
#
_symmetry.space_group_name_H-M   'P 1'
#
loop_
_entity.id
_entity.type
_entity.pdbx_description
1 polymer ?
#
loop_
_entity_poly.entity_id
_entity_poly.type
_entity_poly.pdbx_seq_one_letter_code
_entity_poly.pdbx_strand_id
1 'polypeptide(L)'
;TVPFLFNLLSYYGIHHPAVFKRIRQTVLHFKVNAELHELWVIADQAQFKLREGFRNWLGPNQTVAVDLETGEEYRWKDVIAFEPEIDEADKKRIREGIVTSPLLREAVFLFSGGTMVTLNNILPHGVWVSKLFETPTRSVFRVSIQTRFQGAFDINLKINKCLPRDNMMEEFGWLIAAGAQIENTKIVDDFGGYWEEHEIWTEEFVSGDNIEKLILREIKKRVPEEELKAHHLWLFFVWNAASVYYSFWKMTGYNYQIENPSPAAIIVPAHDYQTGSRLISIEARIQSKELAEFIINFKNHFISYCESKFDFKQLDTIWNFVFAGIIEVEGTEHGIEILQKLKADINNYDPDKVLQTELDIFIAHIESEGFEPQQLYFAVRRFHRWYQINYDAALGAQAEMLYELYETYHMYKLEEKQPETRTQFFLGTAFFDSDEKIRKELKEIIIKQRNNKIGKEELLRHIANIQNEFELSEKEKFFLTRLSFPHLKPTDSATLLKTISESAMAANLVVHMHDDDGNTYMIRNPISPKEISKLHQLFIETNLIVNFKPEHHFLVALSERGYIIGGLYYYISSEEMVHMEKIVVSNRYRRKGISEGLMNELFNRLRDEHIKYITTGFFRPEYFYRFNFKVERKYSGLVKEL
;
A
#
# COMPACT_ATOMS: atom_id res chain seq x y z
N THR A 1 -36.11 5.28 -12.14
CA THR A 1 -36.28 6.34 -11.11
C THR A 1 -35.44 5.98 -9.90
N VAL A 2 -35.01 6.97 -9.10
CA VAL A 2 -34.15 6.76 -7.91
C VAL A 2 -34.72 5.72 -6.91
N PRO A 3 -36.04 5.71 -6.57
CA PRO A 3 -36.61 4.69 -5.67
C PRO A 3 -36.47 3.25 -6.18
N PHE A 4 -36.50 3.04 -7.50
CA PHE A 4 -36.36 1.70 -8.09
C PHE A 4 -34.94 1.17 -7.88
N LEU A 5 -33.92 2.02 -7.99
CA LEU A 5 -32.52 1.64 -7.81
C LEU A 5 -32.25 1.20 -6.36
N PHE A 6 -32.70 1.97 -5.36
CA PHE A 6 -32.56 1.61 -3.95
C PHE A 6 -33.27 0.30 -3.61
N ASN A 7 -34.46 0.07 -4.19
CA ASN A 7 -35.17 -1.20 -4.04
C ASN A 7 -34.43 -2.38 -4.66
N LEU A 8 -33.88 -2.21 -5.87
CA LEU A 8 -33.07 -3.22 -6.55
C LEU A 8 -31.82 -3.56 -5.74
N LEU A 9 -31.07 -2.55 -5.30
CA LEU A 9 -29.90 -2.71 -4.45
C LEU A 9 -30.25 -3.44 -3.15
N SER A 10 -31.38 -3.07 -2.53
CA SER A 10 -31.84 -3.72 -1.31
C SER A 10 -32.12 -5.21 -1.53
N TYR A 11 -32.85 -5.55 -2.59
CA TYR A 11 -33.17 -6.94 -2.93
C TYR A 11 -31.89 -7.73 -3.27
N TYR A 12 -31.00 -7.15 -4.07
CA TYR A 12 -29.74 -7.78 -4.45
C TYR A 12 -28.86 -8.04 -3.23
N GLY A 13 -28.71 -7.07 -2.31
CA GLY A 13 -27.92 -7.23 -1.10
C GLY A 13 -28.46 -8.30 -0.14
N ILE A 14 -29.77 -8.52 -0.12
CA ILE A 14 -30.40 -9.59 0.68
C ILE A 14 -30.12 -10.97 0.07
N HIS A 15 -30.22 -11.10 -1.26
CA HIS A 15 -30.01 -12.39 -1.94
C HIS A 15 -28.53 -12.73 -2.21
N HIS A 16 -27.65 -11.72 -2.17
CA HIS A 16 -26.21 -11.85 -2.39
C HIS A 16 -25.44 -11.25 -1.20
N PRO A 17 -25.38 -11.97 -0.05
CA PRO A 17 -24.87 -11.43 1.22
C PRO A 17 -23.38 -11.06 1.17
N ALA A 18 -22.59 -11.61 0.24
CA ALA A 18 -21.20 -11.23 0.03
C ALA A 18 -21.02 -9.74 -0.35
N VAL A 19 -22.04 -9.11 -0.95
CA VAL A 19 -22.01 -7.67 -1.29
C VAL A 19 -22.84 -6.82 -0.33
N PHE A 20 -23.51 -7.43 0.66
CA PHE A 20 -24.39 -6.73 1.60
C PHE A 20 -23.71 -5.54 2.24
N LYS A 21 -22.48 -5.74 2.75
CA LYS A 21 -21.69 -4.70 3.41
C LYS A 21 -21.51 -3.48 2.50
N ARG A 22 -21.07 -3.69 1.26
CA ARG A 22 -20.84 -2.60 0.28
C ARG A 22 -22.13 -1.87 -0.05
N ILE A 23 -23.22 -2.59 -0.28
CA ILE A 23 -24.53 -1.99 -0.60
C ILE A 23 -25.06 -1.18 0.58
N ARG A 24 -24.97 -1.72 1.79
CA ARG A 24 -25.37 -1.04 3.03
C ARG A 24 -24.63 0.28 3.21
N GLN A 25 -23.31 0.27 2.96
CA GLN A 25 -22.48 1.47 3.01
C GLN A 25 -22.91 2.53 1.99
N THR A 26 -23.16 2.13 0.74
CA THR A 26 -23.64 3.04 -0.31
C THR A 26 -24.99 3.65 0.03
N VAL A 27 -25.96 2.85 0.50
CA VAL A 27 -27.28 3.34 0.89
C VAL A 27 -27.19 4.34 2.04
N LEU A 28 -26.37 4.05 3.05
CA LEU A 28 -26.19 4.94 4.20
C LEU A 28 -25.44 6.21 3.85
N HIS A 29 -24.47 6.16 2.93
CA HIS A 29 -23.81 7.37 2.42
C HIS A 29 -24.83 8.36 1.82
N PHE A 30 -25.79 7.88 1.02
CA PHE A 30 -26.87 8.73 0.52
C PHE A 30 -27.81 9.24 1.61
N LYS A 31 -28.05 8.45 2.67
CA LYS A 31 -28.89 8.87 3.80
C LYS A 31 -28.24 10.01 4.59
N VAL A 32 -26.96 9.86 4.97
CA VAL A 32 -26.27 10.84 5.84
C VAL A 32 -25.93 12.14 5.11
N ASN A 33 -25.75 12.09 3.79
CA ASN A 33 -25.48 13.26 2.94
C ASN A 33 -26.71 13.74 2.15
N ALA A 34 -27.93 13.34 2.53
CA ALA A 34 -29.14 13.70 1.80
C ALA A 34 -29.46 15.20 1.94
N GLU A 35 -29.30 15.97 0.86
CA GLU A 35 -29.75 17.37 0.80
C GLU A 35 -31.27 17.47 0.68
N LEU A 36 -31.90 16.50 0.01
CA LEU A 36 -33.35 16.44 -0.19
C LEU A 36 -33.99 15.44 0.78
N HIS A 37 -35.03 15.88 1.48
CA HIS A 37 -35.77 15.04 2.42
C HIS A 37 -36.32 13.76 1.77
N GLU A 38 -36.77 13.82 0.52
CA GLU A 38 -37.26 12.65 -0.21
C GLU A 38 -36.19 11.56 -0.37
N LEU A 39 -34.94 11.96 -0.67
CA LEU A 39 -33.82 11.03 -0.81
C LEU A 39 -33.49 10.38 0.54
N TRP A 40 -33.52 11.16 1.62
CA TRP A 40 -33.35 10.66 2.98
C TRP A 40 -34.37 9.56 3.29
N VAL A 41 -35.66 9.80 3.00
CA VAL A 41 -36.74 8.83 3.24
C VAL A 41 -36.54 7.55 2.43
N ILE A 42 -36.18 7.66 1.15
CA ILE A 42 -35.92 6.49 0.29
C ILE A 42 -34.74 5.67 0.81
N ALA A 43 -33.65 6.34 1.20
CA ALA A 43 -32.45 5.69 1.71
C ALA A 43 -32.69 5.04 3.08
N ASP A 44 -33.47 5.67 3.96
CA ASP A 44 -33.85 5.12 5.26
C ASP A 44 -34.70 3.85 5.12
N GLN A 45 -35.71 3.87 4.25
CA GLN A 45 -36.53 2.68 3.97
C GLN A 45 -35.70 1.53 3.38
N ALA A 46 -34.78 1.84 2.46
CA ALA A 46 -33.88 0.85 1.87
C ALA A 46 -32.93 0.26 2.91
N GLN A 47 -32.37 1.09 3.81
CA GLN A 47 -31.51 0.66 4.90
C GLN A 47 -32.24 -0.28 5.86
N PHE A 48 -33.47 0.06 6.24
CA PHE A 48 -34.29 -0.80 7.08
C PHE A 48 -34.54 -2.15 6.42
N LYS A 49 -34.98 -2.14 5.15
CA LYS A 49 -35.26 -3.35 4.37
C LYS A 49 -34.02 -4.24 4.21
N LEU A 50 -32.86 -3.64 3.94
CA LEU A 50 -31.57 -4.34 3.86
C LEU A 50 -31.22 -5.03 5.18
N ARG A 51 -31.29 -4.29 6.30
CA ARG A 51 -30.92 -4.82 7.61
C ARG A 51 -31.83 -6.00 8.01
N GLU A 52 -33.15 -5.82 7.91
CA GLU A 52 -34.10 -6.87 8.27
C GLU A 52 -33.99 -8.08 7.33
N GLY A 53 -33.87 -7.84 6.02
CA GLY A 53 -33.70 -8.92 5.04
C GLY A 53 -32.41 -9.71 5.25
N PHE A 54 -31.31 -9.04 5.58
CA PHE A 54 -30.03 -9.70 5.88
C PHE A 54 -30.09 -10.51 7.18
N ARG A 55 -30.70 -9.97 8.25
CA ARG A 55 -30.90 -10.71 9.50
C ARG A 55 -31.82 -11.92 9.32
N ASN A 56 -32.86 -11.80 8.50
CA ASN A 56 -33.70 -12.93 8.12
C ASN A 56 -32.91 -13.99 7.34
N TRP A 57 -32.02 -13.57 6.44
CA TRP A 57 -31.12 -14.48 5.71
C TRP A 57 -30.12 -15.19 6.63
N LEU A 58 -29.56 -14.49 7.63
CA LEU A 58 -28.70 -15.10 8.66
C LEU A 58 -29.42 -16.21 9.44
N GLY A 59 -30.76 -16.14 9.50
CA GLY A 59 -31.62 -17.12 10.14
C GLY A 59 -31.63 -17.01 11.67
N PRO A 60 -32.45 -17.85 12.34
CA PRO A 60 -32.59 -17.81 13.79
C PRO A 60 -31.28 -18.15 14.51
N ASN A 61 -31.14 -17.62 15.72
CA ASN A 61 -30.03 -18.00 16.59
C ASN A 61 -30.27 -19.42 17.12
N GLN A 62 -29.25 -20.28 17.05
CA GLN A 62 -29.36 -21.65 17.53
C GLN A 62 -29.41 -21.66 19.06
N THR A 63 -30.27 -22.47 19.66
CA THR A 63 -30.46 -22.50 21.12
C THR A 63 -29.73 -23.66 21.80
N VAL A 64 -29.50 -24.75 21.06
CA VAL A 64 -28.84 -25.98 21.52
C VAL A 64 -27.93 -26.50 20.42
N ALA A 65 -26.75 -26.99 20.80
CA ALA A 65 -25.83 -27.75 19.96
C ALA A 65 -25.37 -29.01 20.71
N VAL A 66 -24.78 -29.96 19.99
CA VAL A 66 -24.28 -31.22 20.54
C VAL A 66 -22.79 -31.30 20.28
N ASP A 67 -22.01 -31.57 21.32
CA ASP A 67 -20.59 -31.80 21.14
C ASP A 67 -20.37 -33.12 20.40
N LEU A 68 -19.62 -33.10 19.30
CA LEU A 68 -19.33 -34.29 18.49
C LEU A 68 -18.39 -35.26 19.21
N GLU A 69 -17.56 -34.78 20.13
CA GLU A 69 -16.60 -35.62 20.87
C GLU A 69 -17.24 -36.27 22.09
N THR A 70 -18.07 -35.55 22.84
CA THR A 70 -18.67 -36.04 24.08
C THR A 70 -20.12 -36.50 23.91
N GLY A 71 -20.82 -36.06 22.86
CA GLY A 71 -22.25 -36.29 22.67
C GLY A 71 -23.16 -35.46 23.58
N GLU A 72 -22.59 -34.54 24.38
CA GLU A 72 -23.35 -33.73 25.33
C GLU A 72 -23.99 -32.51 24.65
N GLU A 73 -25.22 -32.21 25.03
CA GLU A 73 -25.90 -30.97 24.64
C GLU A 73 -25.34 -29.77 25.39
N TYR A 74 -25.09 -28.67 24.69
CA TYR A 74 -24.67 -27.41 25.26
C TYR A 74 -25.42 -26.22 24.64
N ARG A 75 -25.42 -25.10 25.36
CA ARG A 75 -26.12 -23.86 25.02
C ARG A 75 -25.16 -22.67 25.07
N TRP A 76 -25.62 -21.50 24.61
CA TRP A 76 -24.86 -20.26 24.70
C TRP A 76 -24.32 -19.93 26.10
N LYS A 77 -25.08 -20.25 27.16
CA LYS A 77 -24.64 -20.04 28.55
C LYS A 77 -23.38 -20.83 28.93
N ASP A 78 -23.15 -21.97 28.26
CA ASP A 78 -22.03 -22.87 28.50
C ASP A 78 -20.80 -22.47 27.64
N VAL A 79 -21.04 -21.64 26.62
CA VAL A 79 -20.02 -21.15 25.67
C VAL A 79 -19.44 -19.79 26.09
N ILE A 80 -20.23 -18.94 26.73
CA ILE A 80 -19.82 -17.57 27.09
C ILE A 80 -19.14 -17.55 28.46
N ALA A 81 -17.91 -17.05 28.50
CA ALA A 81 -17.16 -16.75 29.71
C ALA A 81 -16.79 -15.25 29.77
N PHE A 82 -16.73 -14.72 30.98
CA PHE A 82 -16.46 -13.32 31.25
C PHE A 82 -15.21 -13.17 32.12
N GLU A 83 -14.45 -12.12 31.85
CA GLU A 83 -13.42 -11.64 32.75
C GLU A 83 -14.02 -11.23 34.11
N PRO A 84 -13.35 -11.54 35.25
CA PRO A 84 -13.91 -11.31 36.57
C PRO A 84 -14.30 -9.85 36.85
N GLU A 85 -13.59 -8.89 36.25
CA GLU A 85 -13.72 -7.44 36.51
C GLU A 85 -14.94 -6.77 35.86
N ILE A 86 -15.68 -7.49 35.01
CA ILE A 86 -16.89 -6.96 34.36
C ILE A 86 -18.05 -6.92 35.38
N ASP A 87 -18.81 -5.83 35.40
CA ASP A 87 -19.96 -5.69 36.28
C ASP A 87 -21.13 -6.61 35.87
N GLU A 88 -21.94 -7.03 36.85
CA GLU A 88 -23.01 -8.00 36.62
C GLU A 88 -24.14 -7.47 35.72
N ALA A 89 -24.35 -6.15 35.68
CA ALA A 89 -25.36 -5.55 34.80
C ALA A 89 -24.92 -5.69 33.34
N ASP A 90 -23.67 -5.34 33.02
CA ASP A 90 -23.12 -5.49 31.68
C ASP A 90 -22.98 -6.97 31.28
N LYS A 91 -22.55 -7.87 32.19
CA LYS A 91 -22.56 -9.32 31.92
C LYS A 91 -23.94 -9.83 31.52
N LYS A 92 -24.98 -9.36 32.21
CA LYS A 92 -26.37 -9.75 31.91
C LYS A 92 -26.77 -9.26 30.51
N ARG A 93 -26.55 -7.98 30.20
CA ARG A 93 -26.90 -7.39 28.89
C ARG A 93 -26.18 -8.08 27.74
N ILE A 94 -24.86 -8.31 27.88
CA ILE A 94 -24.06 -9.01 26.87
C ILE A 94 -24.56 -10.43 26.66
N ARG A 95 -24.81 -11.16 27.75
CA ARG A 95 -25.30 -12.55 27.69
C ARG A 95 -26.66 -12.61 27.02
N GLU A 96 -27.60 -11.74 27.40
CA GLU A 96 -28.93 -11.68 26.79
C GLU A 96 -28.84 -11.33 25.30
N GLY A 97 -28.03 -10.33 24.93
CA GLY A 97 -27.76 -9.98 23.54
C GLY A 97 -27.26 -11.15 22.70
N ILE A 98 -26.24 -11.88 23.18
CA ILE A 98 -25.69 -13.05 22.46
C ILE A 98 -26.68 -14.21 22.38
N VAL A 99 -27.45 -14.47 23.44
CA VAL A 99 -28.38 -15.59 23.51
C VAL A 99 -29.60 -15.35 22.60
N THR A 100 -30.17 -14.15 22.62
CA THR A 100 -31.46 -13.88 21.94
C THR A 100 -31.31 -13.42 20.51
N SER A 101 -30.11 -13.07 20.05
CA SER A 101 -29.89 -12.50 18.72
C SER A 101 -28.72 -13.15 17.97
N PRO A 102 -28.70 -13.10 16.63
CA PRO A 102 -27.56 -13.53 15.83
C PRO A 102 -26.38 -12.53 15.87
N LEU A 103 -26.22 -11.72 16.93
CA LEU A 103 -25.20 -10.67 17.05
C LEU A 103 -23.79 -11.15 16.68
N LEU A 104 -23.32 -12.25 17.28
CA LEU A 104 -21.98 -12.77 16.98
C LEU A 104 -21.86 -13.27 15.55
N ARG A 105 -22.92 -13.88 15.02
CA ARG A 105 -22.97 -14.38 13.63
C ARG A 105 -22.92 -13.23 12.63
N GLU A 106 -23.71 -12.16 12.88
CA GLU A 106 -23.71 -10.94 12.06
C GLU A 106 -22.32 -10.29 12.07
N ALA A 107 -21.72 -10.09 13.25
CA ALA A 107 -20.40 -9.48 13.39
C ALA A 107 -19.31 -10.30 12.68
N VAL A 108 -19.22 -11.60 12.96
CA VAL A 108 -18.21 -12.47 12.34
C VAL A 108 -18.37 -12.50 10.82
N PHE A 109 -19.59 -12.60 10.30
CA PHE A 109 -19.83 -12.60 8.86
C PHE A 109 -19.30 -11.31 8.20
N LEU A 110 -19.62 -10.15 8.78
CA LEU A 110 -19.24 -8.85 8.23
C LEU A 110 -17.74 -8.58 8.29
N PHE A 111 -17.05 -8.98 9.36
CA PHE A 111 -15.63 -8.68 9.56
C PHE A 111 -14.69 -9.71 8.93
N SER A 112 -15.14 -10.95 8.75
CA SER A 112 -14.33 -12.02 8.14
C SER A 112 -14.49 -12.14 6.62
N GLY A 113 -15.33 -11.30 6.00
CA GLY A 113 -15.63 -11.40 4.56
C GLY A 113 -16.53 -12.58 4.19
N GLY A 114 -17.39 -13.02 5.11
CA GLY A 114 -18.46 -13.98 4.81
C GLY A 114 -18.42 -15.30 5.60
N THR A 115 -17.59 -15.43 6.64
CA THR A 115 -17.57 -16.65 7.46
C THR A 115 -18.84 -16.73 8.29
N MET A 116 -19.56 -17.85 8.16
CA MET A 116 -20.77 -18.13 8.92
C MET A 116 -20.42 -18.96 10.16
N VAL A 117 -20.69 -18.39 11.34
CA VAL A 117 -20.51 -19.06 12.63
C VAL A 117 -21.87 -19.30 13.30
N THR A 118 -22.05 -20.52 13.82
CA THR A 118 -23.21 -20.96 14.57
C THR A 118 -22.77 -21.55 15.91
N LEU A 119 -23.72 -21.82 16.81
CA LEU A 119 -23.42 -22.36 18.15
C LEU A 119 -22.63 -23.68 18.04
N ASN A 120 -22.97 -24.53 17.07
CA ASN A 120 -22.27 -25.81 16.83
C ASN A 120 -20.80 -25.65 16.35
N ASN A 121 -20.42 -24.45 15.92
CA ASN A 121 -19.04 -24.18 15.51
C ASN A 121 -18.14 -23.78 16.70
N ILE A 122 -18.72 -23.48 17.86
CA ILE A 122 -18.03 -22.93 19.04
C ILE A 122 -18.13 -23.95 20.17
N LEU A 123 -17.01 -24.30 20.78
CA LEU A 123 -16.96 -25.20 21.94
C LEU A 123 -17.42 -24.48 23.22
N PRO A 124 -17.80 -25.24 24.28
CA PRO A 124 -17.95 -24.66 25.62
C PRO A 124 -16.73 -23.81 26.01
N HIS A 125 -16.98 -22.67 26.65
CA HIS A 125 -15.99 -21.61 26.92
C HIS A 125 -15.26 -21.00 25.70
N GLY A 126 -15.73 -21.28 24.47
CA GLY A 126 -15.14 -20.75 23.24
C GLY A 126 -15.43 -19.26 22.98
N VAL A 127 -16.26 -18.60 23.79
CA VAL A 127 -16.44 -17.15 23.74
C VAL A 127 -15.91 -16.53 25.03
N TRP A 128 -14.90 -15.69 24.92
CA TRP A 128 -14.32 -14.95 26.04
C TRP A 128 -14.60 -13.45 25.91
N VAL A 129 -15.15 -12.84 26.96
CA VAL A 129 -15.45 -11.41 27.02
C VAL A 129 -14.55 -10.72 28.04
N SER A 130 -13.74 -9.76 27.60
CA SER A 130 -12.85 -8.96 28.45
C SER A 130 -13.14 -7.46 28.31
N LYS A 131 -12.94 -6.68 29.38
CA LYS A 131 -13.16 -5.22 29.35
C LYS A 131 -11.95 -4.53 28.72
N LEU A 132 -12.18 -3.66 27.73
CA LEU A 132 -11.11 -2.86 27.12
C LEU A 132 -10.98 -1.51 27.84
N PHE A 133 -12.06 -0.74 27.85
CA PHE A 133 -12.14 0.55 28.52
C PHE A 133 -13.60 0.98 28.68
N GLU A 134 -13.81 2.04 29.44
CA GLU A 134 -15.11 2.66 29.65
C GLU A 134 -14.99 4.17 29.50
N THR A 135 -15.96 4.78 28.83
CA THR A 135 -16.14 6.23 28.73
C THR A 135 -17.40 6.63 29.48
N PRO A 136 -17.64 7.94 29.72
CA PRO A 136 -18.91 8.39 30.30
C PRO A 136 -20.14 7.97 29.50
N THR A 137 -19.99 7.70 28.21
CA THR A 137 -21.08 7.42 27.26
C THR A 137 -21.27 5.94 26.95
N ARG A 138 -20.22 5.10 27.07
CA ARG A 138 -20.26 3.69 26.68
C ARG A 138 -19.20 2.83 27.37
N SER A 139 -19.48 1.54 27.47
CA SER A 139 -18.49 0.52 27.86
C SER A 139 -18.08 -0.29 26.65
N VAL A 140 -16.78 -0.57 26.53
CA VAL A 140 -16.19 -1.26 25.37
C VAL A 140 -15.53 -2.56 25.83
N PHE A 141 -15.90 -3.65 25.18
CA PHE A 141 -15.47 -5.01 25.48
C PHE A 141 -14.86 -5.64 24.23
N ARG A 142 -13.85 -6.49 24.43
CA ARG A 142 -13.37 -7.42 23.41
C ARG A 142 -14.11 -8.74 23.60
N VAL A 143 -14.67 -9.28 22.53
CA VAL A 143 -15.25 -10.61 22.50
C VAL A 143 -14.41 -11.48 21.57
N SER A 144 -13.68 -12.42 22.16
CA SER A 144 -12.87 -13.41 21.44
C SER A 144 -13.70 -14.68 21.22
N ILE A 145 -13.81 -15.12 19.97
CA ILE A 145 -14.64 -16.24 19.54
C ILE A 145 -13.72 -17.29 18.92
N GLN A 146 -13.49 -18.37 19.64
CA GLN A 146 -12.72 -19.52 19.19
C GLN A 146 -13.65 -20.55 18.54
N THR A 147 -13.48 -20.78 17.25
CA THR A 147 -14.23 -21.84 16.54
C THR A 147 -13.42 -23.13 16.45
N ARG A 148 -14.11 -24.24 16.14
CA ARG A 148 -13.49 -25.55 15.92
C ARG A 148 -12.58 -25.58 14.68
N PHE A 149 -13.04 -25.01 13.57
CA PHE A 149 -12.39 -25.17 12.25
C PHE A 149 -12.21 -23.87 11.45
N GLN A 150 -12.83 -22.77 11.86
CA GLN A 150 -12.86 -21.51 11.11
C GLN A 150 -11.88 -20.47 11.68
N GLY A 151 -11.05 -20.86 12.65
CA GLY A 151 -10.10 -19.98 13.32
C GLY A 151 -10.70 -19.22 14.51
N ALA A 152 -10.02 -18.14 14.89
CA ALA A 152 -10.42 -17.24 15.96
C ALA A 152 -10.88 -15.91 15.39
N PHE A 153 -11.89 -15.30 16.00
CA PHE A 153 -12.39 -13.98 15.65
C PHE A 153 -12.39 -13.08 16.89
N ASP A 154 -12.01 -11.83 16.72
CA ASP A 154 -12.13 -10.81 17.74
C ASP A 154 -13.09 -9.72 17.25
N ILE A 155 -14.00 -9.30 18.13
CA ILE A 155 -14.92 -8.20 17.86
C ILE A 155 -14.92 -7.21 19.03
N ASN A 156 -15.11 -5.93 18.71
CA ASN A 156 -15.43 -4.92 19.70
C ASN A 156 -16.94 -4.95 19.95
N LEU A 157 -17.37 -5.17 21.19
CA LEU A 157 -18.76 -5.05 21.62
C LEU A 157 -18.89 -3.83 22.52
N LYS A 158 -19.84 -2.96 22.21
CA LYS A 158 -20.08 -1.71 22.93
C LYS A 158 -21.48 -1.69 23.52
N ILE A 159 -21.59 -1.22 24.77
CA ILE A 159 -22.86 -1.01 25.49
C ILE A 159 -23.08 0.50 25.66
N ASN A 160 -24.28 0.97 25.31
CA ASN A 160 -24.70 2.33 25.60
C ASN A 160 -24.91 2.54 27.11
N LYS A 161 -24.38 3.63 27.67
CA LYS A 161 -24.66 4.03 29.06
C LYS A 161 -25.64 5.19 29.12
N CYS A 162 -25.49 6.20 28.26
CA CYS A 162 -26.29 7.42 28.38
C CYS A 162 -26.51 8.19 27.06
N LEU A 163 -26.06 7.68 25.90
CA LEU A 163 -26.29 8.38 24.64
C LEU A 163 -27.77 8.29 24.23
N PRO A 164 -28.39 9.41 23.86
CA PRO A 164 -29.72 9.40 23.26
C PRO A 164 -29.75 8.57 21.98
N ARG A 165 -30.89 7.91 21.75
CA ARG A 165 -31.11 7.06 20.57
C ARG A 165 -30.82 7.76 19.25
N ASP A 166 -31.30 8.99 19.08
CA ASP A 166 -31.15 9.71 17.81
C ASP A 166 -29.68 10.02 17.49
N ASN A 167 -28.91 10.41 18.52
CA ASN A 167 -27.47 10.65 18.39
C ASN A 167 -26.72 9.36 18.01
N MET A 168 -27.09 8.22 18.61
CA MET A 168 -26.49 6.92 18.24
C MET A 168 -26.82 6.53 16.81
N MET A 169 -28.07 6.69 16.37
CA MET A 169 -28.48 6.36 15.02
C MET A 169 -27.77 7.21 13.97
N GLU A 170 -27.49 8.47 14.28
CA GLU A 170 -26.67 9.34 13.45
C GLU A 170 -25.19 8.87 13.43
N GLU A 171 -24.59 8.59 14.60
CA GLU A 171 -23.21 8.07 14.70
C GLU A 171 -23.04 6.76 13.91
N PHE A 172 -23.98 5.82 14.04
CA PHE A 172 -23.95 4.55 13.29
C PHE A 172 -24.07 4.78 11.78
N GLY A 173 -24.88 5.75 11.36
CA GLY A 173 -24.96 6.16 9.96
C GLY A 173 -23.59 6.58 9.43
N TRP A 174 -22.89 7.45 10.18
CA TRP A 174 -21.55 7.90 9.83
C TRP A 174 -20.51 6.78 9.89
N LEU A 175 -20.51 5.93 10.93
CA LEU A 175 -19.57 4.80 11.04
C LEU A 175 -19.72 3.82 9.86
N ILE A 176 -20.95 3.50 9.48
CA ILE A 176 -21.18 2.62 8.35
C ILE A 176 -20.77 3.31 7.04
N ALA A 177 -21.14 4.58 6.83
CA ALA A 177 -20.73 5.33 5.64
C ALA A 177 -19.20 5.45 5.53
N ALA A 178 -18.52 5.69 6.66
CA ALA A 178 -17.06 5.84 6.78
C ALA A 178 -16.29 4.53 6.66
N GLY A 179 -16.92 3.40 6.99
CA GLY A 179 -16.33 2.07 6.79
C GLY A 179 -16.25 1.67 5.31
N ALA A 180 -16.85 2.44 4.39
CA ALA A 180 -16.64 2.24 2.97
C ALA A 180 -15.18 2.55 2.63
N GLN A 181 -14.50 1.67 1.90
CA GLN A 181 -13.19 1.99 1.35
C GLN A 181 -13.33 3.15 0.36
N ILE A 182 -12.92 4.35 0.77
CA ILE A 182 -12.65 5.45 -0.15
C ILE A 182 -11.23 5.21 -0.66
N GLU A 183 -11.07 5.00 -1.97
CA GLU A 183 -9.76 4.88 -2.62
C GLU A 183 -8.81 3.85 -1.95
N ASN A 184 -9.36 2.71 -1.49
CA ASN A 184 -8.66 1.63 -0.76
C ASN A 184 -8.17 1.97 0.67
N THR A 185 -8.59 3.07 1.29
CA THR A 185 -8.28 3.37 2.70
C THR A 185 -9.53 3.26 3.59
N LYS A 186 -9.39 2.60 4.74
CA LYS A 186 -10.44 2.54 5.77
C LYS A 186 -10.18 3.65 6.79
N ILE A 187 -11.15 4.54 7.03
CA ILE A 187 -11.03 5.67 7.95
C ILE A 187 -11.45 5.29 9.37
N VAL A 188 -12.41 4.37 9.51
CA VAL A 188 -12.93 3.86 10.79
C VAL A 188 -12.99 2.34 10.77
N ASP A 189 -13.20 1.75 11.94
CA ASP A 189 -13.48 0.32 12.09
C ASP A 189 -14.80 -0.07 11.43
N ASP A 190 -14.86 -1.27 10.84
CA ASP A 190 -16.10 -1.72 10.24
C ASP A 190 -17.20 -1.84 11.30
N PHE A 191 -18.36 -1.25 11.02
CA PHE A 191 -19.53 -1.42 11.86
C PHE A 191 -20.21 -2.77 11.58
N GLY A 192 -20.56 -3.50 12.63
CA GLY A 192 -21.33 -4.74 12.56
C GLY A 192 -22.83 -4.42 12.53
N GLY A 193 -23.51 -4.61 13.66
CA GLY A 193 -24.93 -4.29 13.80
C GLY A 193 -25.26 -3.68 15.16
N TYR A 194 -26.35 -2.91 15.23
CA TYR A 194 -26.96 -2.41 16.47
C TYR A 194 -28.18 -3.24 16.84
N TRP A 195 -28.26 -3.63 18.11
CA TRP A 195 -29.32 -4.42 18.72
C TRP A 195 -30.01 -3.59 19.80
N GLU A 196 -31.12 -2.96 19.40
CA GLU A 196 -31.81 -1.92 20.17
C GLU A 196 -32.36 -2.44 21.49
N GLU A 197 -32.82 -3.69 21.53
CA GLU A 197 -33.41 -4.32 22.72
C GLU A 197 -32.42 -4.38 23.90
N HIS A 198 -31.13 -4.46 23.58
CA HIS A 198 -30.05 -4.58 24.55
C HIS A 198 -29.17 -3.33 24.63
N GLU A 199 -29.38 -2.37 23.74
CA GLU A 199 -28.52 -1.20 23.49
C GLU A 199 -27.05 -1.56 23.26
N ILE A 200 -26.83 -2.62 22.46
CA ILE A 200 -25.51 -3.16 22.14
C ILE A 200 -25.23 -3.00 20.65
N TRP A 201 -23.99 -2.66 20.31
CA TRP A 201 -23.51 -2.79 18.94
C TRP A 201 -22.12 -3.41 18.86
N THR A 202 -21.73 -3.81 17.65
CA THR A 202 -20.45 -4.44 17.39
C THR A 202 -19.65 -3.68 16.34
N GLU A 203 -18.34 -3.63 16.49
CA GLU A 203 -17.38 -3.07 15.54
C GLU A 203 -16.21 -4.03 15.32
N GLU A 204 -15.47 -3.85 14.23
CA GLU A 204 -14.22 -4.57 13.95
C GLU A 204 -13.24 -4.37 15.12
N PHE A 205 -12.62 -5.46 15.57
CA PHE A 205 -11.52 -5.35 16.52
C PHE A 205 -10.21 -5.14 15.74
N VAL A 206 -9.53 -4.04 16.03
CA VAL A 206 -8.19 -3.75 15.49
C VAL A 206 -7.17 -3.81 16.59
N SER A 207 -6.20 -4.71 16.44
CA SER A 207 -5.02 -4.73 17.30
C SER A 207 -4.11 -3.55 16.93
N GLY A 208 -4.15 -2.48 17.71
CA GLY A 208 -3.31 -1.30 17.51
C GLY A 208 -3.29 -0.40 18.73
N ASP A 209 -2.13 0.18 19.02
CA ASP A 209 -2.03 1.26 20.01
C ASP A 209 -2.42 2.58 19.34
N ASN A 210 -3.09 3.46 20.10
CA ASN A 210 -3.30 4.84 19.66
C ASN A 210 -1.98 5.64 19.71
N ILE A 211 -1.92 6.76 19.01
CA ILE A 211 -0.71 7.61 18.94
C ILE A 211 -0.20 7.98 20.34
N GLU A 212 -1.10 8.32 21.25
CA GLU A 212 -0.73 8.68 22.63
C GLU A 212 -0.02 7.53 23.35
N LYS A 213 -0.55 6.30 23.28
CA LYS A 213 0.08 5.11 23.86
C LYS A 213 1.41 4.80 23.19
N LEU A 214 1.50 4.93 21.87
CA LEU A 214 2.74 4.72 21.12
C LEU A 214 3.83 5.69 21.56
N ILE A 215 3.54 6.99 21.59
CA ILE A 215 4.49 8.02 22.03
C ILE A 215 4.92 7.74 23.47
N LEU A 216 3.97 7.50 24.38
CA LEU A 216 4.28 7.17 25.78
C LEU A 216 5.16 5.94 25.90
N ARG A 217 4.94 4.91 25.08
CA ARG A 217 5.74 3.68 25.09
C ARG A 217 7.17 3.93 24.63
N GLU A 218 7.38 4.75 23.59
CA GLU A 218 8.73 5.06 23.10
C GLU A 218 9.47 5.99 24.08
N ILE A 219 8.80 7.00 24.66
CA ILE A 219 9.42 7.91 25.65
C ILE A 219 9.73 7.19 26.98
N LYS A 220 8.84 6.31 27.46
CA LYS A 220 9.00 5.64 28.77
C LYS A 220 10.23 4.76 28.90
N LYS A 221 10.81 4.30 27.79
CA LYS A 221 11.97 3.41 27.83
C LYS A 221 13.27 4.12 28.22
N ARG A 222 13.29 5.46 28.28
CA ARG A 222 14.40 6.29 28.82
C ARG A 222 15.78 5.97 28.21
N VAL A 223 15.82 5.56 26.96
CA VAL A 223 17.04 5.43 26.16
C VAL A 223 17.12 6.65 25.23
N PRO A 224 18.23 7.41 25.20
CA PRO A 224 18.35 8.59 24.33
C PRO A 224 18.02 8.31 22.85
N GLU A 225 18.39 7.14 22.34
CA GLU A 225 18.08 6.68 20.97
C GLU A 225 16.57 6.48 20.71
N GLU A 226 15.78 6.11 21.73
CA GLU A 226 14.34 5.88 21.59
C GLU A 226 13.53 7.16 21.78
N GLU A 227 14.03 8.12 22.55
CA GLU A 227 13.50 9.48 22.58
C GLU A 227 13.65 10.15 21.20
N LEU A 228 14.82 10.00 20.56
CA LEU A 228 15.05 10.39 19.17
C LEU A 228 14.05 9.72 18.20
N LYS A 229 13.70 8.46 18.44
CA LYS A 229 12.73 7.72 17.61
C LYS A 229 11.32 8.30 17.71
N ALA A 230 10.84 8.67 18.90
CA ALA A 230 9.55 9.35 19.05
C ALA A 230 9.52 10.67 18.28
N HIS A 231 10.60 11.46 18.37
CA HIS A 231 10.75 12.70 17.61
C HIS A 231 10.79 12.47 16.09
N HIS A 232 11.40 11.38 15.63
CA HIS A 232 11.40 11.03 14.21
C HIS A 232 9.99 10.66 13.70
N LEU A 233 9.23 9.92 14.50
CA LEU A 233 7.87 9.48 14.18
C LEU A 233 6.83 10.59 14.35
N TRP A 234 7.14 11.67 15.06
CA TRP A 234 6.21 12.77 15.27
C TRP A 234 5.62 13.32 13.96
N LEU A 235 6.48 13.57 12.97
CA LEU A 235 6.05 14.06 11.65
C LEU A 235 5.16 13.03 10.92
N PHE A 236 5.45 11.74 11.10
CA PHE A 236 4.64 10.65 10.54
C PHE A 236 3.25 10.59 11.19
N PHE A 237 3.19 10.79 12.50
CA PHE A 237 1.94 10.85 13.25
C PHE A 237 1.09 12.06 12.86
N VAL A 238 1.68 13.24 12.70
CA VAL A 238 0.97 14.45 12.25
C VAL A 238 0.43 14.27 10.84
N TRP A 239 1.24 13.78 9.90
CA TRP A 239 0.79 13.53 8.52
C TRP A 239 -0.40 12.56 8.49
N ASN A 240 -0.28 11.40 9.14
CA ASN A 240 -1.35 10.41 9.17
C ASN A 240 -2.61 10.93 9.87
N ALA A 241 -2.46 11.62 11.00
CA ALA A 241 -3.60 12.18 11.70
C ALA A 241 -4.31 13.23 10.85
N ALA A 242 -3.57 14.16 10.24
CA ALA A 242 -4.13 15.15 9.33
C ALA A 242 -4.92 14.48 8.20
N SER A 243 -4.33 13.49 7.51
CA SER A 243 -5.03 12.74 6.46
C SER A 243 -6.32 12.09 6.96
N VAL A 244 -6.29 11.41 8.11
CA VAL A 244 -7.46 10.65 8.60
C VAL A 244 -8.58 11.58 9.07
N TYR A 245 -8.27 12.61 9.85
CA TYR A 245 -9.26 13.60 10.31
C TYR A 245 -9.83 14.40 9.14
N TYR A 246 -8.99 14.75 8.16
CA TYR A 246 -9.43 15.43 6.95
C TYR A 246 -10.30 14.53 6.08
N SER A 247 -9.94 13.25 5.93
CA SER A 247 -10.75 12.26 5.22
C SER A 247 -12.15 12.13 5.81
N PHE A 248 -12.26 12.18 7.14
CA PHE A 248 -13.56 12.21 7.82
C PHE A 248 -14.35 13.47 7.44
N TRP A 249 -13.74 14.66 7.51
CA TRP A 249 -14.41 15.91 7.14
C TRP A 249 -14.88 15.90 5.67
N LYS A 250 -14.02 15.47 4.73
CA LYS A 250 -14.36 15.25 3.31
C LYS A 250 -15.55 14.34 3.13
N MET A 251 -15.59 13.21 3.84
CA MET A 251 -16.68 12.25 3.76
C MET A 251 -18.03 12.84 4.19
N THR A 252 -18.04 13.78 5.15
CA THR A 252 -19.25 14.51 5.55
C THR A 252 -19.69 15.59 4.56
N GLY A 253 -19.06 15.67 3.39
CA GLY A 253 -19.25 16.76 2.44
C GLY A 253 -18.75 18.10 2.98
N TYR A 254 -17.71 18.07 3.83
CA TYR A 254 -17.15 19.25 4.49
C TYR A 254 -18.16 19.99 5.39
N ASN A 255 -19.06 19.25 6.04
CA ASN A 255 -20.07 19.85 6.95
C ASN A 255 -19.74 19.64 8.42
N TYR A 256 -19.08 18.53 8.77
CA TYR A 256 -18.80 18.16 10.14
C TYR A 256 -17.37 17.68 10.31
N GLN A 257 -16.65 18.33 11.21
CA GLN A 257 -15.34 17.86 11.67
C GLN A 257 -15.44 17.27 13.08
N ILE A 258 -14.42 16.53 13.50
CA ILE A 258 -14.32 16.07 14.89
C ILE A 258 -14.12 17.28 15.80
N GLU A 259 -14.90 17.37 16.88
CA GLU A 259 -14.87 18.51 17.81
C GLU A 259 -13.49 18.67 18.46
N ASN A 260 -12.92 17.58 18.98
CA ASN A 260 -11.63 17.58 19.67
C ASN A 260 -10.72 16.49 19.08
N PRO A 261 -10.04 16.73 17.95
CA PRO A 261 -9.04 15.81 17.41
C PRO A 261 -7.99 15.45 18.45
N SER A 262 -7.79 14.16 18.73
CA SER A 262 -6.94 13.69 19.83
C SER A 262 -6.01 12.54 19.41
N PRO A 263 -4.75 12.49 19.89
CA PRO A 263 -3.87 11.34 19.69
C PRO A 263 -4.37 10.06 20.36
N ALA A 264 -5.31 10.16 21.31
CA ALA A 264 -5.94 9.01 21.95
C ALA A 264 -7.11 8.42 21.12
N ALA A 265 -7.63 9.18 20.14
CA ALA A 265 -8.79 8.83 19.33
C ALA A 265 -8.43 8.31 17.93
N ILE A 266 -7.15 8.07 17.66
CA ILE A 266 -6.64 7.59 16.37
C ILE A 266 -5.62 6.47 16.58
N ILE A 267 -5.80 5.37 15.84
CA ILE A 267 -4.82 4.29 15.70
C ILE A 267 -3.95 4.63 14.49
N VAL A 268 -2.64 4.63 14.68
CA VAL A 268 -1.66 4.76 13.59
C VAL A 268 -0.66 3.61 13.73
N PRO A 269 -0.15 3.05 12.63
CA PRO A 269 0.87 2.03 12.73
C PRO A 269 2.11 2.48 13.51
N ALA A 270 2.79 1.55 14.18
CA ALA A 270 3.96 1.86 14.99
C ALA A 270 5.21 2.21 14.15
N HIS A 271 5.17 1.93 12.85
CA HIS A 271 6.27 2.14 11.93
C HIS A 271 5.84 2.89 10.66
N ASP A 272 6.76 3.70 10.14
CA ASP A 272 6.57 4.63 9.02
C ASP A 272 6.38 3.96 7.64
N TYR A 273 6.60 2.64 7.54
CA TYR A 273 6.36 1.84 6.33
C TYR A 273 5.02 1.09 6.35
N GLN A 274 4.32 1.11 7.48
CA GLN A 274 3.02 0.46 7.62
C GLN A 274 1.91 1.45 7.27
N THR A 275 0.81 0.94 6.73
CA THR A 275 -0.39 1.73 6.41
C THR A 275 -1.58 1.28 7.27
N GLY A 276 -2.67 2.05 7.23
CA GLY A 276 -3.93 1.66 7.89
C GLY A 276 -4.26 2.45 9.15
N SER A 277 -4.00 3.75 9.15
CA SER A 277 -4.42 4.69 10.19
C SER A 277 -5.95 4.84 10.24
N ARG A 278 -6.56 4.83 11.43
CA ARG A 278 -8.03 4.82 11.62
C ARG A 278 -8.47 5.61 12.85
N LEU A 279 -9.64 6.23 12.80
CA LEU A 279 -10.30 6.82 13.96
C LEU A 279 -10.99 5.75 14.82
N ILE A 280 -10.81 5.86 16.13
CA ILE A 280 -11.45 5.01 17.15
C ILE A 280 -12.85 5.53 17.48
N SER A 281 -13.04 6.85 17.40
CA SER A 281 -14.29 7.50 17.74
C SER A 281 -14.56 8.70 16.83
N ILE A 282 -15.81 8.84 16.41
CA ILE A 282 -16.34 9.97 15.64
C ILE A 282 -17.55 10.63 16.33
N GLU A 283 -17.73 10.37 17.62
CA GLU A 283 -18.92 10.72 18.41
C GLU A 283 -19.11 12.24 18.52
N ALA A 284 -18.08 12.96 18.95
CA ALA A 284 -18.10 14.41 19.13
C ALA A 284 -17.76 15.14 17.83
N ARG A 285 -18.73 15.86 17.27
CA ARG A 285 -18.62 16.58 15.99
C ARG A 285 -19.11 18.00 16.13
N ILE A 286 -18.48 18.90 15.39
CA ILE A 286 -18.91 20.29 15.24
C ILE A 286 -19.13 20.61 13.78
N GLN A 287 -20.06 21.53 13.52
CA GLN A 287 -20.25 22.05 12.19
C GLN A 287 -19.01 22.86 11.79
N SER A 288 -18.52 22.63 10.58
CA SER A 288 -17.42 23.41 10.01
C SER A 288 -17.48 23.35 8.51
N LYS A 289 -17.30 24.50 7.87
CA LYS A 289 -17.40 24.67 6.41
C LYS A 289 -16.12 25.18 5.77
N GLU A 290 -15.23 25.76 6.55
CA GLU A 290 -14.00 26.36 6.07
C GLU A 290 -12.79 25.49 6.43
N LEU A 291 -11.84 25.36 5.50
CA LEU A 291 -10.62 24.61 5.75
C LEU A 291 -9.77 25.26 6.86
N ALA A 292 -9.83 26.59 6.99
CA ALA A 292 -9.12 27.29 8.06
C ALA A 292 -9.62 26.86 9.46
N GLU A 293 -10.93 26.75 9.66
CA GLU A 293 -11.51 26.25 10.91
C GLU A 293 -11.03 24.83 11.22
N PHE A 294 -10.98 23.95 10.22
CA PHE A 294 -10.48 22.59 10.38
C PHE A 294 -9.01 22.55 10.82
N ILE A 295 -8.14 23.29 10.12
CA ILE A 295 -6.70 23.30 10.40
C ILE A 295 -6.41 23.86 11.78
N ILE A 296 -7.11 24.93 12.19
CA ILE A 296 -6.92 25.54 13.52
C ILE A 296 -7.43 24.62 14.63
N ASN A 297 -8.56 23.96 14.41
CA ASN A 297 -9.06 22.96 15.35
C ASN A 297 -8.05 21.81 15.53
N PHE A 298 -7.53 21.27 14.43
CA PHE A 298 -6.49 20.25 14.46
C PHE A 298 -5.22 20.72 15.16
N LYS A 299 -4.74 21.95 14.88
CA LYS A 299 -3.60 22.56 15.57
C LYS A 299 -3.80 22.57 17.09
N ASN A 300 -4.92 23.14 17.54
CA ASN A 300 -5.16 23.42 18.95
C ASN A 300 -5.32 22.14 19.76
N HIS A 301 -6.07 21.17 19.24
CA HIS A 301 -6.43 19.97 20.00
C HIS A 301 -5.48 18.79 19.80
N PHE A 302 -4.80 18.71 18.65
CA PHE A 302 -3.90 17.61 18.34
C PHE A 302 -2.42 18.01 18.45
N ILE A 303 -1.97 18.99 17.66
CA ILE A 303 -0.54 19.38 17.57
C ILE A 303 -0.07 20.00 18.88
N SER A 304 -0.69 21.10 19.31
CA SER A 304 -0.32 21.83 20.54
C SER A 304 -0.43 20.94 21.78
N TYR A 305 -1.42 20.04 21.80
CA TYR A 305 -1.55 19.04 22.87
C TYR A 305 -0.35 18.09 22.92
N CYS A 306 0.06 17.54 21.79
CA CYS A 306 1.21 16.63 21.75
C CYS A 306 2.52 17.34 22.06
N GLU A 307 2.74 18.55 21.50
CA GLU A 307 3.93 19.36 21.76
C GLU A 307 4.06 19.68 23.25
N SER A 308 2.98 20.11 23.90
CA SER A 308 2.99 20.42 25.34
C SER A 308 3.11 19.17 26.22
N LYS A 309 2.40 18.08 25.90
CA LYS A 309 2.36 16.88 26.73
C LYS A 309 3.63 16.03 26.63
N PHE A 310 4.26 15.99 25.45
CA PHE A 310 5.41 15.12 25.16
C PHE A 310 6.71 15.88 24.93
N ASP A 311 6.71 17.21 25.14
CA ASP A 311 7.87 18.10 24.96
C ASP A 311 8.48 18.04 23.55
N PHE A 312 7.62 17.86 22.53
CA PHE A 312 8.09 17.95 21.15
C PHE A 312 8.43 19.39 20.79
N LYS A 313 9.55 19.55 20.10
CA LYS A 313 9.97 20.85 19.57
C LYS A 313 8.89 21.43 18.63
N GLN A 314 8.48 22.65 18.92
CA GLN A 314 7.62 23.44 18.04
C GLN A 314 8.40 23.80 16.77
N LEU A 315 7.86 23.43 15.62
CA LEU A 315 8.48 23.64 14.31
C LEU A 315 7.44 24.26 13.38
N ASP A 316 7.73 25.42 12.78
CA ASP A 316 6.82 26.02 11.79
C ASP A 316 6.57 25.07 10.61
N THR A 317 7.62 24.34 10.20
CA THR A 317 7.54 23.29 9.16
C THR A 317 6.61 22.12 9.48
N ILE A 318 6.02 22.05 10.68
CA ILE A 318 5.01 21.04 11.01
C ILE A 318 3.79 21.15 10.08
N TRP A 319 3.50 22.37 9.59
CA TRP A 319 2.40 22.63 8.68
C TRP A 319 2.53 21.91 7.35
N ASN A 320 3.75 21.71 6.86
CA ASN A 320 4.01 20.95 5.63
C ASN A 320 3.45 19.53 5.71
N PHE A 321 3.42 18.93 6.91
CA PHE A 321 2.87 17.59 7.13
C PHE A 321 1.34 17.59 7.21
N VAL A 322 0.73 18.69 7.67
CA VAL A 322 -0.72 18.87 7.63
C VAL A 322 -1.18 19.05 6.18
N PHE A 323 -0.52 19.91 5.43
CA PHE A 323 -0.83 20.14 4.00
C PHE A 323 -0.58 18.90 3.16
N ALA A 324 0.52 18.18 3.41
CA ALA A 324 0.78 16.92 2.74
C ALA A 324 -0.27 15.86 3.09
N GLY A 325 -0.78 15.86 4.33
CA GLY A 325 -1.90 15.00 4.72
C GLY A 325 -3.18 15.29 3.95
N ILE A 326 -3.46 16.56 3.64
CA ILE A 326 -4.60 16.98 2.81
C ILE A 326 -4.40 16.56 1.35
N ILE A 327 -3.21 16.80 0.77
CA ILE A 327 -2.90 16.40 -0.61
C ILE A 327 -2.98 14.89 -0.79
N GLU A 328 -2.55 14.09 0.19
CA GLU A 328 -2.64 12.63 0.14
C GLU A 328 -4.10 12.14 -0.01
N VAL A 329 -5.06 12.91 0.50
CA VAL A 329 -6.50 12.58 0.47
C VAL A 329 -7.21 13.14 -0.77
N GLU A 330 -6.74 14.28 -1.30
CA GLU A 330 -7.35 14.96 -2.45
C GLU A 330 -6.70 14.62 -3.79
N GLY A 331 -5.48 14.08 -3.75
CA GLY A 331 -4.58 14.03 -4.90
C GLY A 331 -3.90 15.39 -5.14
N THR A 332 -2.79 15.36 -5.86
CA THR A 332 -1.91 16.54 -6.05
C THR A 332 -2.62 17.73 -6.67
N GLU A 333 -3.31 17.55 -7.80
CA GLU A 333 -3.93 18.67 -8.53
C GLU A 333 -5.04 19.33 -7.69
N HIS A 334 -6.00 18.55 -7.20
CA HIS A 334 -7.13 19.08 -6.44
C HIS A 334 -6.71 19.57 -5.04
N GLY A 335 -5.72 18.91 -4.42
CA GLY A 335 -5.15 19.34 -3.15
C GLY A 335 -4.49 20.72 -3.24
N ILE A 336 -3.77 21.01 -4.32
CA ILE A 336 -3.21 22.37 -4.57
C ILE A 336 -4.35 23.38 -4.71
N GLU A 337 -5.41 23.08 -5.46
CA GLU A 337 -6.56 23.99 -5.59
C GLU A 337 -7.21 24.31 -4.23
N ILE A 338 -7.36 23.30 -3.37
CA ILE A 338 -7.92 23.44 -2.03
C ILE A 338 -7.01 24.29 -1.14
N LEU A 339 -5.70 24.05 -1.18
CA LEU A 339 -4.71 24.82 -0.42
C LEU A 339 -4.58 26.27 -0.92
N GLN A 340 -4.75 26.51 -2.22
CA GLN A 340 -4.83 27.87 -2.77
C GLN A 340 -6.07 28.62 -2.28
N LYS A 341 -7.22 27.94 -2.12
CA LYS A 341 -8.42 28.54 -1.52
C LYS A 341 -8.19 28.91 -0.05
N LEU A 342 -7.52 28.05 0.72
CA LEU A 342 -7.15 28.34 2.11
C LEU A 342 -6.40 29.67 2.24
N LYS A 343 -5.53 30.01 1.29
CA LYS A 343 -4.76 31.27 1.31
C LYS A 343 -5.65 32.51 1.40
N ALA A 344 -6.85 32.49 0.82
CA ALA A 344 -7.80 33.60 0.90
C ALA A 344 -8.44 33.71 2.30
N ASP A 345 -8.74 32.56 2.92
CA ASP A 345 -9.54 32.45 4.13
C ASP A 345 -8.71 32.54 5.42
N ILE A 346 -7.40 32.29 5.32
CA ILE A 346 -6.49 32.15 6.48
C ILE A 346 -6.19 33.45 7.22
N ASN A 347 -6.38 34.61 6.58
CA ASN A 347 -6.00 35.91 7.11
C ASN A 347 -6.69 36.24 8.45
N ASN A 348 -7.86 35.66 8.70
CA ASN A 348 -8.61 35.86 9.96
C ASN A 348 -8.13 34.95 11.10
N TYR A 349 -7.35 33.91 10.80
CA TYR A 349 -7.01 32.81 11.72
C TYR A 349 -5.50 32.70 12.02
N ASP A 350 -4.65 33.42 11.28
CA ASP A 350 -3.18 33.38 11.41
C ASP A 350 -2.60 34.79 11.61
N PRO A 351 -2.72 35.38 12.82
CA PRO A 351 -2.28 36.75 13.08
C PRO A 351 -0.77 36.96 12.88
N ASP A 352 0.02 35.92 13.11
CA ASP A 352 1.49 35.94 12.99
C ASP A 352 1.99 35.59 11.58
N LYS A 353 1.09 35.25 10.64
CA LYS A 353 1.37 34.88 9.24
C LYS A 353 2.32 33.68 9.05
N VAL A 354 2.50 32.85 10.08
CA VAL A 354 3.36 31.67 10.03
C VAL A 354 2.75 30.62 9.11
N LEU A 355 1.47 30.31 9.29
CA LEU A 355 0.75 29.32 8.49
C LEU A 355 0.65 29.77 7.03
N GLN A 356 0.41 31.06 6.77
CA GLN A 356 0.39 31.62 5.42
C GLN A 356 1.75 31.51 4.73
N THR A 357 2.84 31.74 5.46
CA THR A 357 4.21 31.66 4.93
C THR A 357 4.59 30.23 4.58
N GLU A 358 4.34 29.28 5.48
CA GLU A 358 4.61 27.85 5.23
C GLU A 358 3.73 27.31 4.09
N LEU A 359 2.47 27.75 3.98
CA LEU A 359 1.59 27.40 2.87
C LEU A 359 2.16 27.85 1.51
N ASP A 360 2.66 29.09 1.44
CA ASP A 360 3.27 29.63 0.21
C ASP A 360 4.54 28.88 -0.18
N ILE A 361 5.40 28.57 0.80
CA ILE A 361 6.61 27.76 0.58
C ILE A 361 6.24 26.36 0.08
N PHE A 362 5.24 25.74 0.72
CA PHE A 362 4.79 24.39 0.38
C PHE A 362 4.20 24.30 -1.03
N ILE A 363 3.30 25.23 -1.40
CA ILE A 363 2.72 25.27 -2.75
C ILE A 363 3.82 25.52 -3.79
N ALA A 364 4.70 26.49 -3.57
CA ALA A 364 5.79 26.78 -4.50
C ALA A 364 6.74 25.58 -4.67
N HIS A 365 6.99 24.83 -3.59
CA HIS A 365 7.80 23.61 -3.64
C HIS A 365 7.15 22.53 -4.49
N ILE A 366 5.85 22.29 -4.31
CA ILE A 366 5.12 21.28 -5.11
C ILE A 366 5.01 21.68 -6.57
N GLU A 367 4.78 22.96 -6.87
CA GLU A 367 4.71 23.44 -8.26
C GLU A 367 6.06 23.32 -9.00
N SER A 368 7.17 23.43 -8.27
CA SER A 368 8.53 23.35 -8.85
C SER A 368 9.12 21.93 -8.89
N GLU A 369 9.00 21.18 -7.80
CA GLU A 369 9.64 19.86 -7.61
C GLU A 369 8.61 18.72 -7.69
N GLY A 370 7.35 19.00 -7.37
CA GLY A 370 6.29 18.01 -7.22
C GLY A 370 6.00 17.62 -5.80
N PHE A 371 4.88 16.92 -5.66
CA PHE A 371 4.51 16.32 -4.38
C PHE A 371 5.21 14.97 -4.19
N GLU A 372 5.78 14.79 -3.00
CA GLU A 372 6.33 13.52 -2.54
C GLU A 372 5.29 12.79 -1.68
N PRO A 373 4.77 11.63 -2.12
CA PRO A 373 3.86 10.85 -1.31
C PRO A 373 4.51 10.39 -0.01
N GLN A 374 3.66 10.13 1.00
CA GLN A 374 4.13 9.77 2.33
C GLN A 374 5.16 8.62 2.31
N GLN A 375 4.91 7.53 1.56
CA GLN A 375 5.84 6.39 1.53
C GLN A 375 7.22 6.82 1.05
N LEU A 376 7.28 7.58 -0.04
CA LEU A 376 8.52 8.05 -0.65
C LEU A 376 9.30 8.94 0.31
N TYR A 377 8.62 9.93 0.89
CA TYR A 377 9.22 10.87 1.83
C TYR A 377 9.87 10.17 3.04
N PHE A 378 9.14 9.24 3.69
CA PHE A 378 9.66 8.55 4.87
C PHE A 378 10.74 7.52 4.52
N ALA A 379 10.70 6.87 3.36
CA ALA A 379 11.78 6.01 2.89
C ALA A 379 13.08 6.79 2.67
N VAL A 380 13.02 7.96 2.01
CA VAL A 380 14.16 8.85 1.81
C VAL A 380 14.74 9.30 3.16
N ARG A 381 13.89 9.75 4.09
CA ARG A 381 14.35 10.13 5.45
C ARG A 381 14.98 8.96 6.21
N ARG A 382 14.45 7.74 6.04
CA ARG A 382 15.00 6.55 6.68
C ARG A 382 16.38 6.20 6.12
N PHE A 383 16.56 6.29 4.81
CA PHE A 383 17.88 6.17 4.18
C PHE A 383 18.86 7.18 4.77
N HIS A 384 18.50 8.46 4.86
CA HIS A 384 19.40 9.49 5.40
C HIS A 384 19.77 9.26 6.87
N ARG A 385 18.81 8.81 7.70
CA ARG A 385 19.11 8.43 9.11
C ARG A 385 20.11 7.28 9.18
N TRP A 386 19.92 6.24 8.36
CA TRP A 386 20.86 5.13 8.29
C TRP A 386 22.23 5.60 7.78
N TYR A 387 22.26 6.43 6.73
CA TYR A 387 23.47 6.93 6.11
C TYR A 387 24.29 7.82 7.07
N GLN A 388 23.63 8.61 7.92
CA GLN A 388 24.32 9.39 8.96
C GLN A 388 25.08 8.51 9.97
N ILE A 389 24.57 7.31 10.26
CA ILE A 389 25.21 6.35 11.18
C ILE A 389 26.27 5.52 10.45
N ASN A 390 26.12 5.32 9.13
CA ASN A 390 26.98 4.49 8.30
C ASN A 390 27.49 5.24 7.06
N TYR A 391 28.11 6.41 7.28
CA TYR A 391 28.45 7.35 6.20
C TYR A 391 29.49 6.81 5.20
N ASP A 392 30.37 5.92 5.67
CA ASP A 392 31.39 5.23 4.86
C ASP A 392 30.88 3.90 4.25
N ALA A 393 29.57 3.68 4.24
CA ALA A 393 28.99 2.47 3.67
C ALA A 393 29.46 2.25 2.22
N ALA A 394 29.98 1.06 1.93
CA ALA A 394 30.32 0.66 0.57
C ALA A 394 29.09 0.76 -0.36
N LEU A 395 29.33 1.00 -1.65
CA LEU A 395 28.26 1.16 -2.65
C LEU A 395 27.27 -0.01 -2.68
N GLY A 396 27.77 -1.24 -2.49
CA GLY A 396 26.93 -2.44 -2.36
C GLY A 396 25.98 -2.37 -1.17
N ALA A 397 26.47 -1.98 0.02
CA ALA A 397 25.64 -1.84 1.22
C ALA A 397 24.60 -0.72 1.08
N GLN A 398 24.97 0.40 0.45
CA GLN A 398 24.02 1.46 0.11
C GLN A 398 22.93 0.95 -0.86
N ALA A 399 23.29 0.18 -1.88
CA ALA A 399 22.30 -0.43 -2.78
C ALA A 399 21.42 -1.48 -2.08
N GLU A 400 21.95 -2.26 -1.14
CA GLU A 400 21.15 -3.19 -0.33
C GLU A 400 20.11 -2.44 0.49
N MET A 401 20.52 -1.35 1.16
CA MET A 401 19.59 -0.50 1.91
C MET A 401 18.52 0.12 1.01
N LEU A 402 18.89 0.64 -0.18
CA LEU A 402 17.91 1.19 -1.12
C LEU A 402 16.92 0.11 -1.60
N TYR A 403 17.40 -1.10 -1.87
CA TYR A 403 16.55 -2.22 -2.28
C TYR A 403 15.59 -2.63 -1.16
N GLU A 404 16.09 -2.77 0.07
CA GLU A 404 15.27 -3.08 1.26
C GLU A 404 14.18 -2.03 1.48
N LEU A 405 14.52 -0.74 1.38
CA LEU A 405 13.56 0.36 1.53
C LEU A 405 12.53 0.37 0.40
N TYR A 406 12.94 0.11 -0.84
CA TYR A 406 12.03 0.04 -1.99
C TYR A 406 10.96 -1.03 -1.78
N GLU A 407 11.36 -2.22 -1.30
CA GLU A 407 10.47 -3.33 -0.99
C GLU A 407 9.61 -3.05 0.24
N THR A 408 10.21 -2.60 1.34
CA THR A 408 9.55 -2.40 2.64
C THR A 408 8.45 -1.34 2.57
N TYR A 409 8.65 -0.29 1.79
CA TYR A 409 7.66 0.77 1.57
C TYR A 409 6.76 0.50 0.36
N HIS A 410 6.91 -0.65 -0.29
CA HIS A 410 6.12 -1.07 -1.46
C HIS A 410 6.13 -0.05 -2.60
N MET A 411 7.30 0.54 -2.92
CA MET A 411 7.44 1.60 -3.92
C MET A 411 6.96 1.17 -5.32
N TYR A 412 7.02 -0.13 -5.64
CA TYR A 412 6.49 -0.67 -6.88
C TYR A 412 4.98 -0.39 -7.07
N LYS A 413 4.19 -0.39 -5.99
CA LYS A 413 2.76 -0.03 -6.05
C LYS A 413 2.55 1.46 -6.28
N LEU A 414 3.48 2.28 -5.81
CA LEU A 414 3.45 3.73 -6.02
C LEU A 414 3.86 4.05 -7.46
N GLU A 415 4.87 3.37 -7.99
CA GLU A 415 5.37 3.50 -9.37
C GLU A 415 4.29 3.18 -10.42
N GLU A 416 3.38 2.23 -10.15
CA GLU A 416 2.21 1.95 -11.00
C GLU A 416 1.28 3.16 -11.17
N LYS A 417 1.19 4.04 -10.16
CA LYS A 417 0.35 5.25 -10.18
C LYS A 417 1.14 6.51 -10.52
N GLN A 418 2.42 6.54 -10.17
CA GLN A 418 3.34 7.67 -10.28
C GLN A 418 4.68 7.19 -10.87
N PRO A 419 4.80 7.16 -12.21
CA PRO A 419 5.96 6.59 -12.92
C PRO A 419 7.31 7.21 -12.56
N GLU A 420 7.33 8.41 -11.96
CA GLU A 420 8.52 9.10 -11.52
C GLU A 420 9.12 8.58 -10.20
N THR A 421 8.37 7.76 -9.44
CA THR A 421 8.69 7.34 -8.06
C THR A 421 10.12 6.84 -7.91
N ARG A 422 10.57 5.97 -8.82
CA ARG A 422 11.90 5.39 -8.77
C ARG A 422 12.99 6.44 -8.95
N THR A 423 12.86 7.29 -9.95
CA THR A 423 13.84 8.36 -10.22
C THR A 423 13.91 9.33 -9.06
N GLN A 424 12.76 9.68 -8.48
CA GLN A 424 12.68 10.57 -7.31
C GLN A 424 13.30 9.93 -6.06
N PHE A 425 13.07 8.64 -5.82
CA PHE A 425 13.70 7.92 -4.71
C PHE A 425 15.23 7.92 -4.83
N PHE A 426 15.78 7.63 -6.01
CA PHE A 426 17.22 7.68 -6.24
C PHE A 426 17.77 9.10 -6.13
N LEU A 427 17.07 10.11 -6.66
CA LEU A 427 17.44 11.52 -6.54
C LEU A 427 17.51 11.97 -5.08
N GLY A 428 16.52 11.59 -4.28
CA GLY A 428 16.44 11.92 -2.86
C GLY A 428 17.45 11.16 -1.98
N THR A 429 18.09 10.11 -2.50
CA THR A 429 19.01 9.23 -1.74
C THR A 429 20.41 9.21 -2.35
N ALA A 430 20.67 8.30 -3.28
CA ALA A 430 21.98 8.05 -3.89
C ALA A 430 22.59 9.27 -4.58
N PHE A 431 21.76 10.14 -5.15
CA PHE A 431 22.18 11.36 -5.85
C PHE A 431 21.91 12.65 -5.05
N PHE A 432 21.63 12.54 -3.75
CA PHE A 432 21.33 13.69 -2.92
C PHE A 432 22.49 14.70 -2.87
N ASP A 433 23.72 14.18 -2.84
CA ASP A 433 25.00 14.90 -2.78
C ASP A 433 25.70 15.04 -4.14
N SER A 434 25.05 14.66 -5.24
CA SER A 434 25.57 14.82 -6.61
C SER A 434 25.62 16.27 -7.06
N ASP A 435 26.43 16.53 -8.10
CA ASP A 435 26.54 17.84 -8.73
C ASP A 435 25.16 18.39 -9.14
N GLU A 436 24.95 19.70 -8.95
CA GLU A 436 23.68 20.36 -9.23
C GLU A 436 23.20 20.15 -10.67
N LYS A 437 24.12 20.03 -11.65
CA LYS A 437 23.75 19.80 -13.05
C LYS A 437 23.16 18.40 -13.24
N ILE A 438 23.75 17.37 -12.63
CA ILE A 438 23.23 16.00 -12.69
C ILE A 438 21.86 15.93 -12.01
N ARG A 439 21.74 16.56 -10.83
CA ARG A 439 20.46 16.63 -10.11
C ARG A 439 19.39 17.34 -10.94
N LYS A 440 19.74 18.41 -11.66
CA LYS A 440 18.83 19.10 -12.56
C LYS A 440 18.35 18.21 -13.71
N GLU A 441 19.24 17.46 -14.36
CA GLU A 441 18.86 16.50 -15.40
C GLU A 441 17.90 15.43 -14.87
N LEU A 442 18.18 14.86 -13.69
CA LEU A 442 17.28 13.89 -13.05
C LEU A 442 15.92 14.50 -12.69
N LYS A 443 15.86 15.77 -12.25
CA LYS A 443 14.61 16.49 -12.02
C LYS A 443 13.81 16.69 -13.32
N GLU A 444 14.46 17.01 -14.43
CA GLU A 444 13.80 17.11 -15.72
C GLU A 444 13.21 15.76 -16.17
N ILE A 445 13.89 14.66 -15.90
CA ILE A 445 13.36 13.30 -16.11
C ILE A 445 12.12 13.07 -15.26
N ILE A 446 12.15 13.39 -13.95
CA ILE A 446 11.00 13.26 -13.04
C ILE A 446 9.79 14.03 -13.57
N ILE A 447 9.97 15.29 -13.97
CA ILE A 447 8.87 16.12 -14.52
C ILE A 447 8.27 15.49 -15.78
N LYS A 448 9.12 14.93 -16.65
CA LYS A 448 8.65 14.26 -17.87
C LYS A 448 7.92 12.94 -17.57
N GLN A 449 8.39 12.16 -16.61
CA GLN A 449 7.75 10.91 -16.15
C GLN A 449 6.39 11.18 -15.54
N ARG A 450 6.30 12.15 -14.63
CA ARG A 450 5.03 12.56 -13.99
C ARG A 450 3.95 12.94 -14.99
N ASN A 451 4.36 13.61 -16.07
CA ASN A 451 3.46 14.00 -17.16
C ASN A 451 3.23 12.90 -18.20
N ASN A 452 3.68 11.66 -17.95
CA ASN A 452 3.64 10.52 -18.89
C ASN A 452 4.24 10.83 -20.27
N LYS A 453 5.21 11.75 -20.34
CA LYS A 453 5.86 12.16 -21.59
C LYS A 453 7.01 11.25 -22.00
N ILE A 454 7.56 10.49 -21.07
CA ILE A 454 8.66 9.56 -21.32
C ILE A 454 8.35 8.19 -20.74
N GLY A 455 8.60 7.15 -21.54
CA GLY A 455 8.62 5.77 -21.09
C GLY A 455 10.04 5.29 -20.82
N LYS A 456 10.18 3.98 -20.55
CA LYS A 456 11.47 3.36 -20.18
C LYS A 456 12.58 3.55 -21.23
N GLU A 457 12.28 3.40 -22.52
CA GLU A 457 13.29 3.58 -23.58
C GLU A 457 13.84 5.00 -23.63
N GLU A 458 12.97 6.00 -23.44
CA GLU A 458 13.37 7.41 -23.44
C GLU A 458 14.13 7.75 -22.15
N LEU A 459 13.76 7.16 -21.00
CA LEU A 459 14.54 7.22 -19.77
C LEU A 459 15.97 6.69 -19.99
N LEU A 460 16.13 5.54 -20.65
CA LEU A 460 17.44 4.97 -20.95
C LEU A 460 18.27 5.90 -21.86
N ARG A 461 17.64 6.58 -22.83
CA ARG A 461 18.31 7.58 -23.67
C ARG A 461 18.76 8.80 -22.87
N HIS A 462 17.90 9.33 -22.00
CA HIS A 462 18.25 10.43 -21.12
C HIS A 462 19.40 10.06 -20.18
N ILE A 463 19.37 8.86 -19.60
CA ILE A 463 20.45 8.36 -18.76
C ILE A 463 21.75 8.19 -19.54
N ALA A 464 21.70 7.67 -20.78
CA ALA A 464 22.87 7.59 -21.65
C ALA A 464 23.48 8.97 -21.93
N ASN A 465 22.65 9.98 -22.15
CA ASN A 465 23.11 11.36 -22.35
C ASN A 465 23.81 11.90 -21.10
N ILE A 466 23.27 11.66 -19.90
CA ILE A 466 23.92 12.04 -18.63
C ILE A 466 25.33 11.43 -18.54
N GLN A 467 25.51 10.15 -18.89
CA GLN A 467 26.83 9.52 -18.88
C GLN A 467 27.82 10.06 -19.92
N ASN A 468 27.31 10.69 -20.98
CA ASN A 468 28.12 11.23 -22.07
C ASN A 468 28.50 12.68 -21.84
N GLU A 469 27.59 13.48 -21.28
CA GLU A 469 27.74 14.91 -21.09
C GLU A 469 28.46 15.26 -19.77
N PHE A 470 28.39 14.38 -18.76
CA PHE A 470 28.95 14.62 -17.44
C PHE A 470 30.06 13.63 -17.07
N GLU A 471 31.09 14.13 -16.38
CA GLU A 471 32.07 13.27 -15.72
C GLU A 471 31.51 12.75 -14.40
N LEU A 472 30.97 11.53 -14.45
CA LEU A 472 30.36 10.88 -13.29
C LEU A 472 31.40 10.23 -12.37
N SER A 473 31.20 10.36 -11.07
CA SER A 473 31.90 9.58 -10.03
C SER A 473 31.55 8.08 -10.12
N GLU A 474 32.35 7.24 -9.45
CA GLU A 474 32.07 5.80 -9.37
C GLU A 474 30.71 5.51 -8.69
N LYS A 475 30.35 6.28 -7.66
CA LYS A 475 29.04 6.24 -6.99
C LYS A 475 27.92 6.53 -7.98
N GLU A 476 28.03 7.63 -8.73
CA GLU A 476 27.01 8.04 -9.70
C GLU A 476 26.84 7.02 -10.82
N LYS A 477 27.92 6.51 -11.42
CA LYS A 477 27.83 5.43 -12.44
C LYS A 477 27.13 4.19 -11.90
N PHE A 478 27.49 3.79 -10.68
CA PHE A 478 26.96 2.60 -10.02
C PHE A 478 25.44 2.70 -9.77
N PHE A 479 24.97 3.84 -9.27
CA PHE A 479 23.55 4.06 -9.00
C PHE A 479 22.73 4.42 -10.23
N LEU A 480 23.32 5.10 -11.23
CA LEU A 480 22.63 5.43 -12.48
C LEU A 480 22.30 4.14 -13.26
N THR A 481 23.21 3.17 -13.24
CA THR A 481 22.99 1.84 -13.82
C THR A 481 21.82 1.11 -13.13
N ARG A 482 21.73 1.18 -11.79
CA ARG A 482 20.63 0.55 -11.02
C ARG A 482 19.31 1.30 -11.12
N LEU A 483 19.34 2.61 -11.32
CA LEU A 483 18.16 3.40 -11.65
C LEU A 483 17.57 2.92 -12.98
N SER A 484 18.41 2.72 -14.00
CA SER A 484 18.01 2.24 -15.34
C SER A 484 17.47 0.80 -15.38
N PHE A 485 18.00 -0.09 -14.54
CA PHE A 485 17.70 -1.52 -14.58
C PHE A 485 17.31 -2.03 -13.20
N PRO A 486 16.01 -1.98 -12.86
CA PRO A 486 15.46 -2.45 -11.59
C PRO A 486 15.84 -3.87 -11.19
N HIS A 487 16.03 -4.80 -12.14
CA HIS A 487 16.39 -6.19 -11.84
C HIS A 487 17.79 -6.37 -11.24
N LEU A 488 18.68 -5.38 -11.37
CA LEU A 488 20.05 -5.48 -10.88
C LEU A 488 20.09 -5.57 -9.35
N LYS A 489 20.70 -6.64 -8.85
CA LYS A 489 20.92 -6.82 -7.42
C LYS A 489 21.97 -5.85 -6.91
N PRO A 490 21.96 -5.54 -5.60
CA PRO A 490 22.99 -4.72 -4.98
C PRO A 490 24.41 -5.19 -5.24
N THR A 491 24.64 -6.51 -5.25
CA THR A 491 25.94 -7.14 -5.49
C THR A 491 26.31 -7.35 -6.96
N ASP A 492 25.39 -7.09 -7.90
CA ASP A 492 25.65 -7.32 -9.32
C ASP A 492 26.71 -6.35 -9.84
N SER A 493 27.71 -6.89 -10.54
CA SER A 493 28.69 -6.11 -11.27
C SER A 493 28.13 -5.80 -12.66
N ALA A 494 27.65 -4.57 -12.83
CA ALA A 494 27.04 -4.13 -14.07
C ALA A 494 27.52 -2.72 -14.44
N THR A 495 27.68 -2.49 -15.75
CA THR A 495 28.06 -1.18 -16.30
C THR A 495 27.26 -0.89 -17.55
N LEU A 496 27.03 0.40 -17.81
CA LEU A 496 26.46 0.87 -19.07
C LEU A 496 27.59 1.14 -20.06
N LEU A 497 27.53 0.51 -21.24
CA LEU A 497 28.46 0.79 -22.33
C LEU A 497 27.94 1.87 -23.26
N LYS A 498 28.87 2.73 -23.71
CA LYS A 498 28.66 3.69 -24.79
C LYS A 498 28.53 2.95 -26.11
N THR A 499 27.37 3.08 -26.76
CA THR A 499 27.14 2.56 -28.12
C THR A 499 27.16 3.73 -29.11
N ILE A 500 28.14 3.74 -30.00
CA ILE A 500 28.24 4.71 -31.09
C ILE A 500 27.48 4.13 -32.28
N SER A 501 26.18 4.38 -32.36
CA SER A 501 25.37 4.12 -33.57
C SER A 501 24.71 5.40 -34.05
N GLU A 502 24.77 5.64 -35.36
CA GLU A 502 24.37 6.90 -36.03
C GLU A 502 22.88 7.26 -35.92
N SER A 503 22.00 6.39 -35.39
CA SER A 503 20.55 6.64 -35.37
C SER A 503 19.84 6.48 -34.01
N ALA A 504 20.53 6.11 -32.94
CA ALA A 504 20.02 6.20 -31.57
C ALA A 504 21.15 5.79 -30.61
N MET A 505 21.46 6.64 -29.62
CA MET A 505 22.29 6.26 -28.48
C MET A 505 21.47 5.41 -27.53
N ALA A 506 21.43 4.09 -27.77
CA ALA A 506 20.87 3.16 -26.79
C ALA A 506 21.94 2.85 -25.74
N ALA A 507 21.60 2.98 -24.45
CA ALA A 507 22.46 2.50 -23.36
C ALA A 507 22.49 0.96 -23.39
N ASN A 508 23.65 0.34 -23.50
CA ASN A 508 23.76 -1.11 -23.51
C ASN A 508 24.23 -1.64 -22.15
N LEU A 509 23.34 -2.32 -21.43
CA LEU A 509 23.64 -2.95 -20.15
C LEU A 509 24.61 -4.12 -20.33
N VAL A 510 25.73 -4.04 -19.62
CA VAL A 510 26.70 -5.12 -19.47
C VAL A 510 26.64 -5.68 -18.08
N VAL A 511 26.32 -6.97 -17.97
CA VAL A 511 26.33 -7.70 -16.71
C VAL A 511 27.54 -8.64 -16.69
N HIS A 512 28.38 -8.52 -15.67
CA HIS A 512 29.52 -9.41 -15.46
C HIS A 512 29.08 -10.61 -14.62
N MET A 513 29.43 -11.81 -15.07
CA MET A 513 29.11 -13.07 -14.42
C MET A 513 30.35 -13.95 -14.34
N HIS A 514 30.30 -14.99 -13.50
CA HIS A 514 31.33 -16.01 -13.39
C HIS A 514 30.79 -17.33 -13.91
N ASP A 515 31.60 -18.03 -14.70
CA ASP A 515 31.30 -19.38 -15.17
C ASP A 515 31.53 -20.42 -14.03
N ASP A 516 31.13 -21.67 -14.24
CA ASP A 516 31.25 -22.73 -13.20
C ASP A 516 32.72 -22.99 -12.79
N ASP A 517 33.69 -22.55 -13.60
CA ASP A 517 35.12 -22.67 -13.34
C ASP A 517 35.71 -21.39 -12.69
N GLY A 518 34.88 -20.38 -12.41
CA GLY A 518 35.28 -19.10 -11.81
C GLY A 518 35.82 -18.05 -12.79
N ASN A 519 35.76 -18.28 -14.11
CA ASN A 519 36.22 -17.30 -15.10
C ASN A 519 35.14 -16.23 -15.34
N THR A 520 35.56 -14.98 -15.45
CA THR A 520 34.64 -13.87 -15.74
C THR A 520 34.22 -13.86 -17.21
N TYR A 521 32.94 -13.65 -17.45
CA TYR A 521 32.37 -13.35 -18.75
C TYR A 521 31.32 -12.24 -18.61
N MET A 522 30.90 -11.65 -19.73
CA MET A 522 29.93 -10.56 -19.74
C MET A 522 28.76 -10.86 -20.66
N ILE A 523 27.55 -10.42 -20.28
CA ILE A 523 26.33 -10.53 -21.06
C ILE A 523 25.83 -9.14 -21.43
N ARG A 524 25.55 -8.91 -22.72
CA ARG A 524 25.00 -7.65 -23.24
C ARG A 524 24.32 -7.81 -24.60
N ASN A 525 23.66 -6.77 -25.08
CA ASN A 525 23.21 -6.72 -26.47
C ASN A 525 24.44 -6.57 -27.40
N PRO A 526 24.39 -7.04 -28.66
CA PRO A 526 25.46 -6.79 -29.60
C PRO A 526 25.57 -5.29 -29.91
N ILE A 527 26.79 -4.78 -30.05
CA ILE A 527 27.06 -3.35 -30.30
C ILE A 527 27.37 -3.04 -31.77
N SER A 528 27.46 -4.07 -32.63
CA SER A 528 27.72 -3.88 -34.05
C SER A 528 27.16 -5.03 -34.89
N PRO A 529 26.87 -4.79 -36.19
CA PRO A 529 26.50 -5.86 -37.12
C PRO A 529 27.55 -6.98 -37.23
N LYS A 530 28.83 -6.65 -36.97
CA LYS A 530 29.93 -7.64 -36.95
C LYS A 530 29.73 -8.68 -35.83
N GLU A 531 29.20 -8.27 -34.68
CA GLU A 531 28.92 -9.18 -33.57
C GLU A 531 27.71 -10.07 -33.85
N ILE A 532 26.67 -9.53 -34.49
CA ILE A 532 25.52 -10.33 -34.95
C ILE A 532 25.99 -11.39 -35.95
N SER A 533 26.88 -11.03 -36.87
CA SER A 533 27.48 -11.96 -37.83
C SER A 533 28.32 -13.05 -37.14
N LYS A 534 29.11 -12.71 -36.12
CA LYS A 534 29.85 -13.69 -35.32
C LYS A 534 28.93 -14.64 -34.54
N LEU A 535 27.83 -14.13 -33.97
CA LEU A 535 26.81 -14.97 -33.32
C LEU A 535 26.18 -15.92 -34.33
N HIS A 536 25.86 -15.44 -35.54
CA HIS A 536 25.35 -16.27 -36.62
C HIS A 536 26.33 -17.40 -37.00
N GLN A 537 27.63 -17.09 -37.12
CA GLN A 537 28.68 -18.08 -37.36
C GLN A 537 28.72 -19.14 -36.25
N LEU A 538 28.58 -18.74 -34.99
CA LEU A 538 28.55 -19.65 -33.85
C LEU A 538 27.38 -20.66 -33.90
N PHE A 539 26.19 -20.22 -34.36
CA PHE A 539 25.07 -21.13 -34.61
C PHE A 539 25.41 -22.15 -35.71
N ILE A 540 26.01 -21.71 -36.82
CA ILE A 540 26.42 -22.59 -37.92
C ILE A 540 27.47 -23.62 -37.45
N GLU A 541 28.50 -23.18 -36.73
CA GLU A 541 29.57 -24.05 -36.20
C GLU A 541 29.05 -25.13 -35.24
N THR A 542 27.90 -24.89 -34.63
CA THR A 542 27.24 -25.85 -33.74
C THR A 542 26.16 -26.69 -34.44
N ASN A 543 26.11 -26.65 -35.77
CA ASN A 543 25.13 -27.31 -36.63
C ASN A 543 23.68 -26.89 -36.37
N LEU A 544 23.46 -25.63 -35.97
CA LEU A 544 22.14 -25.03 -35.84
C LEU A 544 21.88 -24.08 -37.01
N ILE A 545 21.00 -24.47 -37.91
CA ILE A 545 20.53 -23.58 -38.99
C ILE A 545 19.62 -22.53 -38.39
N VAL A 546 19.95 -21.25 -38.57
CA VAL A 546 19.21 -20.09 -38.07
C VAL A 546 18.95 -19.12 -39.22
N ASN A 547 17.88 -18.35 -39.13
CA ASN A 547 17.60 -17.27 -40.05
C ASN A 547 17.29 -16.01 -39.23
N PHE A 548 18.14 -14.99 -39.35
CA PHE A 548 17.97 -13.75 -38.61
C PHE A 548 17.10 -12.78 -39.41
N LYS A 549 16.08 -12.22 -38.75
CA LYS A 549 15.16 -11.27 -39.34
C LYS A 549 15.29 -9.89 -38.65
N PRO A 550 14.85 -8.80 -39.29
CA PRO A 550 14.91 -7.46 -38.70
C PRO A 550 14.19 -7.32 -37.35
N GLU A 551 13.12 -8.09 -37.15
CA GLU A 551 12.37 -8.12 -35.88
C GLU A 551 13.08 -8.91 -34.75
N HIS A 552 14.23 -9.54 -35.01
CA HIS A 552 14.95 -10.28 -34.00
C HIS A 552 15.81 -9.36 -33.12
N HIS A 553 15.67 -9.56 -31.82
CA HIS A 553 16.54 -9.04 -30.77
C HIS A 553 17.58 -10.09 -30.39
N PHE A 554 18.73 -9.64 -29.91
CA PHE A 554 19.89 -10.50 -29.66
C PHE A 554 20.51 -10.22 -28.29
N LEU A 555 20.98 -11.29 -27.64
CA LEU A 555 21.77 -11.21 -26.41
C LEU A 555 23.02 -12.08 -26.58
N VAL A 556 24.20 -11.54 -26.27
CA VAL A 556 25.49 -12.21 -26.45
C VAL A 556 26.24 -12.33 -25.13
N ALA A 557 26.93 -13.46 -24.95
CA ALA A 557 27.90 -13.68 -23.89
C ALA A 557 29.31 -13.58 -24.47
N LEU A 558 30.16 -12.75 -23.87
CA LEU A 558 31.55 -12.56 -24.27
C LEU A 558 32.51 -13.00 -23.16
N SER A 559 33.59 -13.69 -23.52
CA SER A 559 34.71 -13.96 -22.60
C SER A 559 35.35 -12.66 -22.12
N GLU A 560 36.13 -12.69 -21.05
CA GLU A 560 37.01 -11.57 -20.62
C GLU A 560 37.82 -10.94 -21.77
N ARG A 561 38.29 -11.75 -22.73
CA ARG A 561 39.04 -11.29 -23.92
C ARG A 561 38.18 -10.71 -25.06
N GLY A 562 36.86 -10.58 -24.87
CA GLY A 562 35.93 -10.01 -25.85
C GLY A 562 35.50 -10.96 -26.99
N TYR A 563 35.75 -12.26 -26.90
CA TYR A 563 35.22 -13.24 -27.87
C TYR A 563 33.78 -13.61 -27.53
N ILE A 564 32.89 -13.69 -28.54
CA ILE A 564 31.53 -14.22 -28.35
C ILE A 564 31.62 -15.72 -28.09
N ILE A 565 31.24 -16.12 -26.88
CA ILE A 565 31.27 -17.50 -26.39
C ILE A 565 29.87 -18.14 -26.35
N GLY A 566 28.82 -17.33 -26.46
CA GLY A 566 27.44 -17.77 -26.55
C GLY A 566 26.49 -16.64 -26.92
N GLY A 567 25.23 -16.97 -27.16
CA GLY A 567 24.17 -15.97 -27.35
C GLY A 567 22.83 -16.60 -27.69
N LEU A 568 21.81 -15.76 -27.76
CA LEU A 568 20.44 -16.12 -28.11
C LEU A 568 19.78 -15.02 -28.94
N TYR A 569 18.67 -15.36 -29.60
CA TYR A 569 17.82 -14.40 -30.28
C TYR A 569 16.35 -14.69 -30.04
N TYR A 570 15.54 -13.64 -30.03
CA TYR A 570 14.11 -13.67 -29.71
C TYR A 570 13.38 -12.55 -30.47
N TYR A 571 12.05 -12.61 -30.53
CA TYR A 571 11.23 -11.51 -31.02
C TYR A 571 10.03 -11.29 -30.11
N ILE A 572 9.53 -10.04 -30.10
CA ILE A 572 8.34 -9.67 -29.34
C ILE A 572 7.12 -10.11 -30.15
N SER A 573 6.30 -11.00 -29.59
CA SER A 573 5.13 -11.57 -30.27
C SER A 573 3.84 -10.82 -29.95
N SER A 574 3.75 -10.25 -28.75
CA SER A 574 2.70 -9.31 -28.31
C SER A 574 3.24 -8.44 -27.17
N GLU A 575 2.46 -7.46 -26.71
CA GLU A 575 2.83 -6.56 -25.60
C GLU A 575 3.21 -7.30 -24.30
N GLU A 576 2.65 -8.49 -24.05
CA GLU A 576 2.92 -9.26 -22.84
C GLU A 576 3.71 -10.56 -23.10
N MET A 577 4.12 -10.80 -24.37
CA MET A 577 4.67 -12.09 -24.77
C MET A 577 5.87 -11.99 -25.71
N VAL A 578 6.92 -12.70 -25.35
CA VAL A 578 8.14 -12.88 -26.16
C VAL A 578 8.27 -14.31 -26.64
N HIS A 579 8.69 -14.49 -27.89
CA HIS A 579 9.09 -15.79 -28.42
C HIS A 579 10.61 -15.87 -28.55
N MET A 580 11.23 -16.76 -27.78
CA MET A 580 12.65 -17.06 -27.89
C MET A 580 12.87 -18.19 -28.90
N GLU A 581 13.63 -17.89 -29.93
CA GLU A 581 13.88 -18.81 -31.04
C GLU A 581 14.92 -19.87 -30.68
N LYS A 582 16.19 -19.48 -30.50
CA LYS A 582 17.28 -20.40 -30.16
C LYS A 582 18.36 -19.74 -29.31
N ILE A 583 19.07 -20.60 -28.58
CA ILE A 583 20.26 -20.28 -27.78
C ILE A 583 21.43 -21.16 -28.21
N VAL A 584 22.64 -20.62 -28.19
CA VAL A 584 23.88 -21.33 -28.52
C VAL A 584 25.00 -20.98 -27.54
N VAL A 585 25.83 -21.98 -27.23
CA VAL A 585 27.11 -21.81 -26.52
C VAL A 585 28.19 -22.57 -27.28
N SER A 586 29.34 -21.92 -27.45
CA SER A 586 30.53 -22.50 -28.09
C SER A 586 30.92 -23.80 -27.41
N ASN A 587 31.33 -24.80 -28.21
CA ASN A 587 31.67 -26.14 -27.71
C ASN A 587 32.69 -26.13 -26.57
N ARG A 588 33.64 -25.18 -26.59
CA ARG A 588 34.69 -25.02 -25.56
C ARG A 588 34.17 -24.51 -24.21
N TYR A 589 32.98 -23.90 -24.20
CA TYR A 589 32.38 -23.25 -23.03
C TYR A 589 31.06 -23.91 -22.60
N ARG A 590 30.74 -25.09 -23.15
CA ARG A 590 29.57 -25.87 -22.73
C ARG A 590 29.80 -26.46 -21.33
N ARG A 591 28.70 -26.58 -20.56
CA ARG A 591 28.69 -27.09 -19.18
C ARG A 591 29.52 -26.24 -18.20
N LYS A 592 29.55 -24.92 -18.43
CA LYS A 592 30.18 -23.93 -17.56
C LYS A 592 29.19 -22.84 -17.12
N GLY A 593 27.91 -23.15 -17.00
CA GLY A 593 26.89 -22.15 -16.62
C GLY A 593 26.55 -21.04 -17.65
N ILE A 594 27.29 -20.87 -18.76
CA ILE A 594 27.07 -19.75 -19.71
C ILE A 594 25.64 -19.66 -20.26
N SER A 595 25.04 -20.80 -20.62
CA SER A 595 23.67 -20.82 -21.14
C SER A 595 22.65 -20.46 -20.07
N GLU A 596 22.90 -20.84 -18.82
CA GLU A 596 22.06 -20.49 -17.67
C GLU A 596 22.13 -19.01 -17.36
N GLY A 597 23.33 -18.42 -17.38
CA GLY A 597 23.50 -16.97 -17.26
C GLY A 597 22.74 -16.20 -18.35
N LEU A 598 22.83 -16.64 -19.61
CA LEU A 598 22.08 -16.03 -20.72
C LEU A 598 20.56 -16.11 -20.54
N MET A 599 20.03 -17.26 -20.11
CA MET A 599 18.59 -17.43 -19.87
C MET A 599 18.11 -16.56 -18.71
N ASN A 600 18.83 -16.59 -17.58
CA ASN A 600 18.45 -15.82 -16.40
C ASN A 600 18.50 -14.31 -16.67
N GLU A 601 19.53 -13.84 -17.37
CA GLU A 601 19.64 -12.43 -17.75
C GLU A 601 18.55 -12.03 -18.76
N LEU A 602 18.19 -12.90 -19.70
CA LEU A 602 17.03 -12.66 -20.58
C LEU A 602 15.75 -12.51 -19.76
N PHE A 603 15.47 -13.43 -18.82
CA PHE A 603 14.26 -13.35 -17.99
C PHE A 603 14.21 -12.10 -17.13
N ASN A 604 15.36 -11.66 -16.60
CA ASN A 604 15.45 -10.43 -15.83
C ASN A 604 15.07 -9.21 -16.69
N ARG A 605 15.67 -9.09 -17.88
CA ARG A 605 15.37 -8.00 -18.81
C ARG A 605 13.91 -7.98 -19.25
N LEU A 606 13.35 -9.15 -19.53
CA LEU A 606 11.94 -9.28 -19.94
C LEU A 606 10.97 -8.93 -18.81
N ARG A 607 11.26 -9.32 -17.56
CA ARG A 607 10.47 -8.91 -16.39
C ARG A 607 10.47 -7.40 -16.20
N ASP A 608 11.63 -6.79 -16.38
CA ASP A 608 11.77 -5.33 -16.35
C ASP A 608 11.03 -4.63 -17.49
N GLU A 609 10.71 -5.34 -18.57
CA GLU A 609 9.86 -4.86 -19.69
C GLU A 609 8.37 -5.23 -19.51
N HIS A 610 7.98 -5.68 -18.31
CA HIS A 610 6.61 -6.13 -17.98
C HIS A 610 6.08 -7.27 -18.86
N ILE A 611 6.96 -8.06 -19.48
CA ILE A 611 6.60 -9.27 -20.20
C ILE A 611 6.19 -10.35 -19.20
N LYS A 612 5.01 -10.93 -19.40
CA LYS A 612 4.45 -11.97 -18.52
C LYS A 612 4.82 -13.37 -18.97
N TYR A 613 4.93 -13.57 -20.28
CA TYR A 613 5.11 -14.91 -20.85
C TYR A 613 6.28 -14.94 -21.83
N ILE A 614 7.12 -15.97 -21.70
CA ILE A 614 8.10 -16.33 -22.71
C ILE A 614 7.74 -17.69 -23.29
N THR A 615 7.72 -17.77 -24.62
CA THR A 615 7.50 -19.02 -25.36
C THR A 615 8.76 -19.42 -26.12
N THR A 616 8.91 -20.72 -26.39
CA THR A 616 9.97 -21.22 -27.26
C THR A 616 9.50 -22.48 -27.99
N GLY A 617 10.17 -22.84 -29.08
CA GLY A 617 9.89 -24.08 -29.80
C GLY A 617 10.21 -25.35 -29.00
N PHE A 618 9.86 -26.51 -29.52
CA PHE A 618 10.11 -27.83 -28.89
C PHE A 618 11.54 -28.37 -29.10
N PHE A 619 12.53 -27.50 -29.24
CA PHE A 619 13.91 -27.92 -29.47
C PHE A 619 14.62 -28.24 -28.14
N ARG A 620 14.99 -29.52 -27.90
CA ARG A 620 15.64 -29.97 -26.65
C ARG A 620 14.85 -29.57 -25.38
N PRO A 621 13.60 -30.04 -25.23
CA PRO A 621 12.71 -29.61 -24.16
C PRO A 621 13.28 -29.87 -22.76
N GLU A 622 14.13 -30.88 -22.58
CA GLU A 622 14.76 -31.22 -21.30
C GLU A 622 15.63 -30.08 -20.74
N TYR A 623 16.20 -29.26 -21.62
CA TYR A 623 16.94 -28.06 -21.23
C TYR A 623 15.99 -27.01 -20.65
N PHE A 624 14.90 -26.73 -21.36
CA PHE A 624 13.93 -25.70 -20.98
C PHE A 624 13.11 -26.06 -19.75
N TYR A 625 12.82 -27.35 -19.52
CA TYR A 625 12.17 -27.81 -18.30
C TYR A 625 12.92 -27.42 -17.02
N ARG A 626 14.25 -27.29 -17.07
CA ARG A 626 15.06 -26.82 -15.93
C ARG A 626 14.79 -25.36 -15.55
N PHE A 627 14.27 -24.56 -16.50
CA PHE A 627 13.88 -23.17 -16.28
C PHE A 627 12.38 -23.01 -16.01
N ASN A 628 11.69 -24.11 -15.68
CA ASN A 628 10.25 -24.19 -15.41
C ASN A 628 9.36 -23.88 -16.63
N PHE A 629 9.85 -24.12 -17.85
CA PHE A 629 8.96 -24.16 -19.01
C PHE A 629 8.00 -25.36 -18.93
N LYS A 630 6.77 -25.20 -19.42
CA LYS A 630 5.73 -26.22 -19.42
C LYS A 630 5.07 -26.31 -20.80
N VAL A 631 4.41 -27.44 -21.04
CA VAL A 631 3.56 -27.63 -22.22
C VAL A 631 2.16 -27.14 -21.86
N GLU A 632 1.64 -26.18 -22.62
CA GLU A 632 0.28 -25.68 -22.44
C GLU A 632 -0.51 -25.81 -23.75
N ARG A 633 -1.77 -26.22 -23.65
CA ARG A 633 -2.63 -26.47 -24.82
C ARG A 633 -2.87 -25.25 -25.70
N LYS A 634 -2.69 -24.04 -25.15
CA LYS A 634 -2.90 -22.77 -25.86
C LYS A 634 -1.74 -22.37 -26.77
N TYR A 635 -0.56 -22.98 -26.58
CA TYR A 635 0.67 -22.61 -27.30
C TYR A 635 1.20 -23.81 -28.09
N SER A 636 1.78 -23.56 -29.27
CA SER A 636 2.39 -24.61 -30.10
C SER A 636 3.75 -25.11 -29.56
N GLY A 637 4.29 -24.42 -28.57
CA GLY A 637 5.63 -24.64 -28.00
C GLY A 637 5.62 -24.87 -26.49
N LEU A 638 6.78 -24.62 -25.88
CA LEU A 638 6.93 -24.53 -24.44
C LEU A 638 6.66 -23.09 -23.99
N VAL A 639 6.02 -22.92 -22.83
CA VAL A 639 5.74 -21.61 -22.23
C VAL A 639 6.26 -21.54 -20.80
N LYS A 640 6.76 -20.38 -20.41
CA LYS A 640 7.12 -20.03 -19.03
C LYS A 640 6.46 -18.69 -18.69
N GLU A 641 5.80 -18.67 -17.54
CA GLU A 641 5.41 -17.43 -16.86
C GLU A 641 6.66 -16.87 -16.14
N LEU A 642 6.92 -15.57 -16.35
CA LEU A 642 8.13 -14.88 -15.91
C LEU A 642 8.05 -14.36 -14.47
#